data_AF-W5JAK2-F1
#
_entry.id   AF-W5JAK2-F1
#
_cell.length_a   1.000
_cell.length_b   1.000
_cell.length_c   1.000
_cell.angle_alpha   90.00
_cell.angle_beta   90.00
_cell.angle_gamma   90.00
#
_symmetry.space_group_name_H-M   'P 1'
#
loop_
_entity.id
_entity.type
_entity.pdbx_description
1 polymer ?
#
loop_
_entity_poly.entity_id
_entity_poly.type
_entity_poly.pdbx_seq_one_letter_code
_entity_poly.pdbx_strand_id
1 'polypeptide(L)'
;MGSRYELHRKGPRMFATRVIPAAKQFTGSLTTSMLVVLLQYLLVVPAIEASGNTVVQILFDETSALLGNASDRIPDTVVYRKEYDFIVIGAGSGGSVMANRLSEMRDWSVLLLEAGKEGNMITEVPLTAGITSITGYNWGYKADPSTGACLGLEGGVCNWPKGRGLGGTSLINYLIYTRGHRRDYDEWEQAGNPGWGYREVLHYFKKLERVHIPSLRNSPYRSTSGLVDIEESSFETPLLKRFIEAGKGLGYEATDTNGEIQLGFGKAQATMRKGRRCSAAKAYLSPAAKRSNLDISMYSRVTKILIDPITKLAYGVEFVKHRRRYVIRARKEVILAAGAIASPQLLMLSGVGPRSHLQELGIPVIQDLPVGYNLQDHVNLPGLVFPVQQPITVRERDMRSPKYALEYFLQGRGPFTVPGGAEGVAFVKTNISYTPADYPDIELVMGSGAYNNDESGTLRAAIGITEEFHQRTYGTIFGKHAFSISPVLMRPKSRGRISLKSTNPYHWPHMEGNFYANLDDLVVLREGVKLTLSLVENSPSFQTLGAHLHRTPFFGCEGPTFRSDEYWECAIRQIGSSLQHQCGTCKMGPATDPGAVVNAQLQVYGIRGLRVVDASIMPTIPASHTNAVVFMIGEKAADMVKEYWFNEIR
;
A
#
# COMPACT_ATOMS: atom_id res chain seq x y z
N MET A 1 -30.25 13.66 -66.34
CA MET A 1 -31.25 12.65 -65.91
C MET A 1 -30.82 12.22 -64.50
N GLY A 2 -31.38 12.77 -63.41
CA GLY A 2 -32.66 12.38 -62.81
C GLY A 2 -32.53 10.96 -62.21
N SER A 3 -32.74 10.64 -60.91
CA SER A 3 -33.53 11.26 -59.85
C SER A 3 -33.18 10.69 -58.45
N ARG A 4 -33.38 11.52 -57.41
CA ARG A 4 -34.01 11.27 -56.09
C ARG A 4 -33.80 9.92 -55.37
N TYR A 5 -33.31 9.99 -54.14
CA TYR A 5 -33.91 9.31 -52.99
C TYR A 5 -33.85 10.20 -51.73
N GLU A 6 -34.99 10.31 -51.05
CA GLU A 6 -35.30 11.21 -49.93
C GLU A 6 -34.73 10.72 -48.59
N LEU A 7 -34.21 11.65 -47.79
CA LEU A 7 -33.83 11.47 -46.38
C LEU A 7 -35.00 11.92 -45.48
N HIS A 8 -35.71 10.97 -44.89
CA HIS A 8 -36.65 11.26 -43.80
C HIS A 8 -35.90 11.42 -42.47
N ARG A 9 -35.86 12.66 -41.95
CA ARG A 9 -35.53 12.97 -40.56
C ARG A 9 -36.62 12.46 -39.61
N LYS A 10 -36.26 11.60 -38.66
CA LYS A 10 -36.95 11.45 -37.37
C LYS A 10 -35.91 11.58 -36.25
N GLY A 11 -35.94 12.70 -35.54
CA GLY A 11 -35.10 12.93 -34.36
C GLY A 11 -35.65 12.24 -33.11
N PRO A 12 -34.83 11.94 -32.09
CA PRO A 12 -35.27 11.29 -30.88
C PRO A 12 -35.81 12.31 -29.87
N ARG A 13 -37.14 12.49 -29.83
CA ARG A 13 -37.84 12.99 -28.64
C ARG A 13 -38.16 11.80 -27.72
N MET A 14 -37.18 11.34 -26.95
CA MET A 14 -37.45 10.43 -25.82
C MET A 14 -36.27 10.34 -24.84
N PHE A 15 -35.83 11.47 -24.27
CA PHE A 15 -34.87 11.47 -23.15
C PHE A 15 -35.25 12.42 -22.00
N ALA A 16 -36.40 13.09 -22.08
CA ALA A 16 -36.76 14.18 -21.16
C ALA A 16 -37.83 13.84 -20.09
N THR A 17 -38.18 12.57 -19.86
CA THR A 17 -39.34 12.23 -19.01
C THR A 17 -39.11 11.22 -17.88
N ARG A 18 -37.85 10.91 -17.51
CA ARG A 18 -37.59 10.04 -16.33
C ARG A 18 -36.62 10.58 -15.27
N VAL A 19 -36.10 11.80 -15.41
CA VAL A 19 -35.13 12.38 -14.46
C VAL A 19 -35.79 13.27 -13.38
N ILE A 20 -37.07 13.62 -13.51
CA ILE A 20 -37.71 14.66 -12.68
C ILE A 20 -38.31 14.15 -11.34
N PRO A 21 -38.72 12.88 -11.11
CA PRO A 21 -39.33 12.52 -9.83
C PRO A 21 -38.36 12.41 -8.65
N ALA A 22 -37.06 12.14 -8.88
CA ALA A 22 -36.08 11.99 -7.81
C ALA A 22 -35.58 13.33 -7.24
N ALA A 23 -35.78 14.44 -7.96
CA ALA A 23 -35.32 15.77 -7.56
C ALA A 23 -36.30 16.50 -6.59
N LYS A 24 -37.54 16.02 -6.45
CA LYS A 24 -38.56 16.67 -5.60
C LYS A 24 -38.49 16.29 -4.11
N GLN A 25 -37.63 15.34 -3.72
CA GLN A 25 -37.46 14.94 -2.31
C GLN A 25 -36.29 15.65 -1.61
N PHE A 26 -35.55 16.51 -2.32
CA PHE A 26 -34.44 17.32 -1.80
C PHE A 26 -34.60 18.79 -2.21
N THR A 27 -35.70 19.44 -1.82
CA THR A 27 -35.81 20.91 -1.87
C THR A 27 -35.30 21.51 -0.57
N GLY A 28 -33.99 21.42 -0.37
CA GLY A 28 -33.19 22.29 0.48
C GLY A 28 -32.02 22.77 -0.37
N SER A 29 -31.74 24.08 -0.33
CA SER A 29 -30.68 24.75 -1.11
C SER A 29 -29.46 23.84 -1.32
N LEU A 30 -29.27 23.36 -2.55
CA LEU A 30 -28.02 22.73 -2.95
C LEU A 30 -26.94 23.80 -2.78
N THR A 31 -25.94 23.53 -1.94
CA THR A 31 -24.79 24.42 -1.81
C THR A 31 -24.01 24.42 -3.13
N THR A 32 -23.25 25.49 -3.40
CA THR A 32 -22.38 25.57 -4.60
C THR A 32 -21.50 24.34 -4.74
N SER A 33 -21.03 23.77 -3.62
CA SER A 33 -20.27 22.52 -3.56
C SER A 33 -21.07 21.29 -4.03
N MET A 34 -22.37 21.20 -3.71
CA MET A 34 -23.23 20.09 -4.17
C MET A 34 -23.50 20.17 -5.68
N LEU A 35 -23.69 21.36 -6.24
CA LEU A 35 -23.83 21.55 -7.69
C LEU A 35 -22.54 21.17 -8.43
N VAL A 36 -21.38 21.53 -7.90
CA VAL A 36 -20.07 21.20 -8.48
C VAL A 36 -19.81 19.68 -8.46
N VAL A 37 -20.13 18.99 -7.37
CA VAL A 37 -20.02 17.52 -7.27
C VAL A 37 -20.99 16.82 -8.23
N LEU A 38 -22.21 17.33 -8.40
CA LEU A 38 -23.20 16.77 -9.34
C LEU A 38 -22.79 17.00 -10.81
N LEU A 39 -22.26 18.19 -11.13
CA LEU A 39 -21.71 18.51 -12.46
C LEU A 39 -20.47 17.66 -12.77
N GLN A 40 -19.60 17.42 -11.79
CA GLN A 40 -18.45 16.52 -11.93
C GLN A 40 -18.88 15.08 -12.16
N TYR A 41 -19.86 14.58 -11.43
CA TYR A 41 -20.40 13.25 -11.64
C TYR A 41 -20.91 13.07 -13.08
N LEU A 42 -21.57 14.10 -13.63
CA LEU A 42 -22.07 14.11 -15.00
C LEU A 42 -20.97 14.25 -16.08
N LEU A 43 -19.81 14.82 -15.74
CA LEU A 43 -18.69 15.07 -16.68
C LEU A 43 -17.57 14.02 -16.61
N VAL A 44 -17.33 13.42 -15.43
CA VAL A 44 -16.24 12.46 -15.18
C VAL A 44 -16.60 11.06 -15.65
N VAL A 45 -17.86 10.63 -15.49
CA VAL A 45 -18.31 9.29 -15.90
C VAL A 45 -18.13 9.08 -17.42
N PRO A 46 -18.49 10.03 -18.31
CA PRO A 46 -18.18 9.93 -19.74
C PRO A 46 -16.70 10.10 -20.08
N ALA A 47 -15.95 10.88 -19.30
CA ALA A 47 -14.52 11.14 -19.55
C ALA A 47 -13.63 9.92 -19.25
N ILE A 48 -14.02 9.07 -18.28
CA ILE A 48 -13.38 7.77 -18.02
C ILE A 48 -13.55 6.83 -19.23
N GLU A 49 -14.68 6.91 -19.93
CA GLU A 49 -14.95 6.11 -21.14
C GLU A 49 -14.28 6.68 -22.40
N ALA A 50 -14.03 7.99 -22.46
CA ALA A 50 -13.61 8.68 -23.68
C ALA A 50 -12.16 9.19 -23.72
N SER A 51 -11.47 9.31 -22.59
CA SER A 51 -10.16 9.97 -22.53
C SER A 51 -9.27 9.35 -21.45
N GLY A 52 -8.07 8.90 -21.83
CA GLY A 52 -7.16 8.17 -20.94
C GLY A 52 -6.86 8.87 -19.60
N ASN A 53 -6.30 8.08 -18.66
CA ASN A 53 -6.12 8.38 -17.23
C ASN A 53 -5.63 9.80 -16.86
N THR A 54 -4.88 10.47 -17.74
CA THR A 54 -4.36 11.83 -17.57
C THR A 54 -5.46 12.90 -17.50
N VAL A 55 -6.51 12.80 -18.32
CA VAL A 55 -7.60 13.81 -18.36
C VAL A 55 -8.44 13.74 -17.09
N VAL A 56 -8.74 12.52 -16.63
CA VAL A 56 -9.42 12.27 -15.35
C VAL A 56 -8.61 12.86 -14.20
N GLN A 57 -7.30 12.64 -14.17
CA GLN A 57 -6.43 13.19 -13.13
C GLN A 57 -6.44 14.74 -13.10
N ILE A 58 -6.38 15.41 -14.25
CA ILE A 58 -6.45 16.87 -14.35
C ILE A 58 -7.78 17.40 -13.81
N LEU A 59 -8.90 16.78 -14.22
CA LEU A 59 -10.24 17.14 -13.75
C LEU A 59 -10.35 17.08 -12.22
N PHE A 60 -9.81 16.02 -11.60
CA PHE A 60 -9.81 15.89 -10.14
C PHE A 60 -8.84 16.84 -9.43
N ASP A 61 -7.69 17.16 -10.03
CA ASP A 61 -6.74 18.14 -9.48
C ASP A 61 -7.36 19.55 -9.41
N GLU A 62 -7.96 20.01 -10.52
CA GLU A 62 -8.66 21.30 -10.62
C GLU A 62 -9.86 21.35 -9.66
N THR A 63 -10.63 20.27 -9.63
CA THR A 63 -11.75 20.09 -8.69
C THR A 63 -11.31 20.19 -7.24
N SER A 64 -10.20 19.52 -6.88
CA SER A 64 -9.67 19.54 -5.52
C SER A 64 -9.14 20.93 -5.15
N ALA A 65 -8.65 21.70 -6.13
CA ALA A 65 -8.29 23.09 -5.93
C ALA A 65 -9.51 24.00 -5.68
N LEU A 66 -10.65 23.71 -6.34
CA LEU A 66 -11.90 24.46 -6.22
C LEU A 66 -12.70 24.12 -4.94
N LEU A 67 -12.74 22.84 -4.56
CA LEU A 67 -13.51 22.34 -3.42
C LEU A 67 -12.68 22.20 -2.13
N GLY A 68 -11.36 22.17 -2.24
CA GLY A 68 -10.47 22.08 -1.10
C GLY A 68 -10.47 23.39 -0.31
N ASN A 69 -10.52 23.29 1.02
CA ASN A 69 -10.31 24.46 1.87
C ASN A 69 -8.84 24.90 1.68
N ALA A 70 -8.61 26.11 1.18
CA ALA A 70 -7.25 26.63 0.91
C ALA A 70 -6.34 26.63 2.16
N SER A 71 -6.92 26.51 3.36
CA SER A 71 -6.23 26.45 4.66
C SER A 71 -5.50 25.13 4.98
N ASP A 72 -5.78 24.05 4.24
CA ASP A 72 -5.34 22.69 4.58
C ASP A 72 -4.21 22.15 3.69
N ARG A 73 -3.77 22.93 2.69
CA ARG A 73 -2.66 22.55 1.81
C ARG A 73 -1.32 22.69 2.51
N ILE A 74 -0.45 21.70 2.29
CA ILE A 74 0.93 21.75 2.77
C ILE A 74 1.75 22.70 1.86
N PRO A 75 2.36 23.77 2.41
CA PRO A 75 3.14 24.70 1.60
C PRO A 75 4.38 24.02 1.03
N ASP A 76 4.64 24.25 -0.26
CA ASP A 76 5.85 23.77 -0.92
C ASP A 76 7.03 24.70 -0.65
N THR A 77 8.09 24.18 -0.04
CA THR A 77 9.29 24.96 0.25
C THR A 77 10.10 25.18 -1.03
N VAL A 78 10.37 26.43 -1.37
CA VAL A 78 11.19 26.82 -2.54
C VAL A 78 12.44 27.62 -2.16
N VAL A 79 12.50 28.10 -0.92
CA VAL A 79 13.67 28.79 -0.34
C VAL A 79 14.17 27.94 0.82
N TYR A 80 15.45 27.59 0.79
CA TYR A 80 16.04 26.67 1.77
C TYR A 80 17.04 27.39 2.65
N ARG A 81 17.17 26.91 3.89
CA ARG A 81 18.32 27.22 4.75
C ARG A 81 19.58 26.60 4.13
N LYS A 82 20.75 27.18 4.39
CA LYS A 82 22.03 26.59 3.95
C LYS A 82 22.28 25.22 4.59
N GLU A 83 21.77 25.04 5.79
CA GLU A 83 21.94 23.85 6.61
C GLU A 83 20.75 23.64 7.54
N TYR A 84 20.44 22.38 7.79
CA TYR A 84 19.41 21.91 8.72
C TYR A 84 20.05 21.00 9.75
N ASP A 85 19.39 20.81 10.89
CA ASP A 85 19.80 19.78 11.84
C ASP A 85 19.57 18.40 11.21
N PHE A 86 18.38 18.22 10.64
CA PHE A 86 17.98 16.96 10.03
C PHE A 86 17.50 17.16 8.60
N ILE A 87 17.91 16.25 7.71
CA ILE A 87 17.34 16.13 6.37
C ILE A 87 16.68 14.75 6.26
N VAL A 88 15.37 14.74 6.03
CA VAL A 88 14.57 13.53 5.82
C VAL A 88 14.33 13.33 4.33
N ILE A 89 14.73 12.16 3.81
CA ILE A 89 14.61 11.80 2.40
C ILE A 89 13.41 10.88 2.21
N GLY A 90 12.37 11.36 1.53
CA GLY A 90 11.14 10.64 1.26
C GLY A 90 10.05 10.93 2.30
N ALA A 91 8.87 11.34 1.84
CA ALA A 91 7.70 11.62 2.68
C ALA A 91 6.77 10.41 2.81
N GLY A 92 7.32 9.19 2.79
CA GLY A 92 6.58 7.96 3.09
C GLY A 92 6.13 7.87 4.55
N SER A 93 5.63 6.71 4.98
CA SER A 93 5.13 6.52 6.35
C SER A 93 6.21 6.81 7.40
N GLY A 94 7.42 6.27 7.23
CA GLY A 94 8.53 6.52 8.16
C GLY A 94 9.01 7.96 8.13
N GLY A 95 9.26 8.51 6.93
CA GLY A 95 9.74 9.89 6.77
C GLY A 95 8.75 10.95 7.25
N SER A 96 7.44 10.73 7.05
CA SER A 96 6.40 11.63 7.58
C SER A 96 6.41 11.67 9.10
N VAL A 97 6.58 10.52 9.76
CA VAL A 97 6.71 10.44 11.22
C VAL A 97 7.97 11.16 11.67
N MET A 98 9.12 10.90 11.05
CA MET A 98 10.39 11.53 11.41
C MET A 98 10.33 13.05 11.29
N ALA A 99 9.80 13.57 10.18
CA ALA A 99 9.65 15.01 9.97
C ALA A 99 8.74 15.66 11.03
N ASN A 100 7.61 15.02 11.35
CA ASN A 100 6.72 15.51 12.40
C ASN A 100 7.38 15.45 13.78
N ARG A 101 7.92 14.29 14.18
CA ARG A 101 8.43 14.09 15.55
C ARG A 101 9.69 14.90 15.84
N LEU A 102 10.60 15.02 14.87
CA LEU A 102 11.81 15.84 15.06
C LEU A 102 11.48 17.33 15.12
N SER A 103 10.52 17.81 14.32
CA SER A 103 10.10 19.22 14.33
C SER A 103 9.27 19.62 15.56
N GLU A 104 8.88 18.68 16.43
CA GLU A 104 8.35 19.02 17.77
C GLU A 104 9.39 19.77 18.60
N MET A 105 10.68 19.53 18.35
CA MET A 105 11.79 20.24 18.98
C MET A 105 12.03 21.57 18.27
N ARG A 106 11.66 22.67 18.93
CA ARG A 106 11.71 24.02 18.34
C ARG A 106 13.12 24.47 17.93
N ASP A 107 14.14 23.97 18.64
CA ASP A 107 15.54 24.28 18.37
C ASP A 107 16.13 23.46 17.22
N TRP A 108 15.39 22.49 16.68
CA TRP A 108 15.81 21.67 15.55
C TRP A 108 15.11 22.10 14.28
N SER A 109 15.91 22.36 13.25
CA SER A 109 15.47 22.62 11.89
C SER A 109 15.45 21.32 11.08
N VAL A 110 14.33 21.06 10.41
CA VAL A 110 14.09 19.82 9.65
C VAL A 110 13.72 20.16 8.21
N LEU A 111 14.39 19.53 7.25
CA LEU A 111 14.04 19.57 5.83
C LEU A 111 13.52 18.20 5.39
N LEU A 112 12.29 18.13 4.91
CA LEU A 112 11.71 16.94 4.28
C LEU A 112 11.70 17.09 2.76
N LEU A 113 12.31 16.15 2.05
CA LEU A 113 12.40 16.13 0.58
C LEU A 113 11.56 15.00 0.01
N GLU A 114 10.56 15.31 -0.82
CA GLU A 114 9.70 14.33 -1.50
C GLU A 114 9.72 14.54 -3.00
N ALA A 115 9.88 13.45 -3.76
CA ALA A 115 9.94 13.50 -5.22
C ALA A 115 8.57 13.76 -5.88
N GLY A 116 7.47 13.35 -5.23
CA GLY A 116 6.11 13.55 -5.71
C GLY A 116 5.43 14.82 -5.21
N LYS A 117 4.11 14.85 -5.38
CA LYS A 117 3.21 15.96 -5.04
C LYS A 117 2.27 15.63 -3.89
N GLU A 118 1.52 16.61 -3.41
CA GLU A 118 0.44 16.41 -2.44
C GLU A 118 -0.72 15.58 -3.05
N GLY A 119 -1.38 14.78 -2.21
CA GLY A 119 -2.57 14.02 -2.57
C GLY A 119 -3.75 14.92 -2.96
N ASN A 120 -4.70 14.34 -3.68
CA ASN A 120 -5.94 15.01 -4.10
C ASN A 120 -7.18 14.23 -3.63
N MET A 121 -8.37 14.68 -4.02
CA MET A 121 -9.62 14.05 -3.62
C MET A 121 -9.71 12.56 -3.97
N ILE A 122 -9.20 12.10 -5.13
CA ILE A 122 -9.22 10.67 -5.51
C ILE A 122 -8.40 9.87 -4.51
N THR A 123 -7.23 10.37 -4.11
CA THR A 123 -6.38 9.67 -3.14
C THR A 123 -7.04 9.54 -1.77
N GLU A 124 -8.04 10.37 -1.46
CA GLU A 124 -8.75 10.29 -0.19
C GLU A 124 -9.90 9.26 -0.18
N VAL A 125 -10.37 8.78 -1.33
CA VAL A 125 -11.48 7.80 -1.43
C VAL A 125 -10.94 6.38 -1.23
N PRO A 126 -11.37 5.64 -0.18
CA PRO A 126 -10.83 4.30 0.11
C PRO A 126 -11.04 3.27 -1.02
N LEU A 127 -12.23 3.22 -1.63
CA LEU A 127 -12.53 2.23 -2.66
C LEU A 127 -11.75 2.44 -3.97
N THR A 128 -11.21 3.64 -4.22
CA THR A 128 -10.48 3.96 -5.45
C THR A 128 -8.99 3.61 -5.37
N ALA A 129 -8.55 2.81 -4.40
CA ALA A 129 -7.14 2.42 -4.25
C ALA A 129 -6.55 1.83 -5.56
N GLY A 130 -7.29 0.95 -6.25
CA GLY A 130 -6.88 0.41 -7.55
C GLY A 130 -6.65 1.49 -8.62
N ILE A 131 -7.50 2.52 -8.66
CA ILE A 131 -7.34 3.67 -9.55
C ILE A 131 -6.08 4.46 -9.20
N THR A 132 -5.85 4.73 -7.91
CA THR A 132 -4.68 5.55 -7.51
C THR A 132 -3.34 4.93 -7.93
N SER A 133 -3.27 3.59 -7.99
CA SER A 133 -2.10 2.84 -8.46
C SER A 133 -1.78 3.02 -9.94
N ILE A 134 -2.70 3.53 -10.77
CA ILE A 134 -2.48 3.76 -12.21
C ILE A 134 -2.40 5.25 -12.57
N THR A 135 -2.25 6.12 -11.58
CA THR A 135 -2.09 7.59 -11.76
C THR A 135 -0.64 8.04 -11.57
N GLY A 136 -0.37 9.33 -11.78
CA GLY A 136 0.92 9.95 -11.46
C GLY A 136 1.35 9.91 -9.98
N TYR A 137 0.52 9.38 -9.08
CA TYR A 137 0.88 9.08 -7.69
C TYR A 137 1.61 7.74 -7.53
N ASN A 138 1.72 6.94 -8.58
CA ASN A 138 2.53 5.73 -8.59
C ASN A 138 3.89 6.00 -9.27
N TRP A 139 4.98 5.47 -8.71
CA TRP A 139 6.28 5.40 -9.36
C TRP A 139 6.27 4.58 -10.65
N GLY A 140 5.37 3.59 -10.74
CA GLY A 140 5.22 2.72 -11.91
C GLY A 140 6.32 1.66 -12.00
N TYR A 141 6.87 1.21 -10.86
CA TYR A 141 7.87 0.16 -10.85
C TYR A 141 7.30 -1.17 -11.36
N LYS A 142 8.16 -1.91 -12.08
CA LYS A 142 7.93 -3.27 -12.52
C LYS A 142 9.12 -4.10 -12.11
N ALA A 143 8.88 -5.32 -11.62
CA ALA A 143 9.94 -6.28 -11.35
C ALA A 143 10.69 -6.61 -12.65
N ASP A 144 11.94 -7.05 -12.51
CA ASP A 144 12.59 -7.72 -13.63
C ASP A 144 11.90 -9.08 -13.91
N PRO A 145 11.90 -9.57 -15.16
CA PRO A 145 11.27 -10.84 -15.51
C PRO A 145 11.78 -12.01 -14.67
N SER A 146 10.88 -12.91 -14.31
CA SER A 146 11.19 -14.14 -13.58
C SER A 146 10.54 -15.34 -14.28
N THR A 147 11.19 -16.50 -14.21
CA THR A 147 10.64 -17.76 -14.75
C THR A 147 9.56 -18.37 -13.87
N GLY A 148 9.42 -17.91 -12.63
CA GLY A 148 8.57 -18.55 -11.62
C GLY A 148 7.28 -17.82 -11.28
N ALA A 149 7.10 -16.55 -11.67
CA ALA A 149 6.00 -15.72 -11.16
C ALA A 149 5.53 -14.68 -12.17
N CYS A 150 4.26 -14.26 -12.05
CA CYS A 150 3.64 -13.22 -12.88
C CYS A 150 3.68 -13.51 -14.40
N LEU A 151 3.74 -14.79 -14.78
CA LEU A 151 3.95 -15.22 -16.17
C LEU A 151 2.79 -14.81 -17.10
N GLY A 152 1.58 -14.72 -16.55
CA GLY A 152 0.36 -14.35 -17.27
C GLY A 152 0.01 -12.87 -17.16
N LEU A 153 0.86 -12.07 -16.51
CA LEU A 153 0.69 -10.62 -16.41
C LEU A 153 1.31 -9.90 -17.62
N GLU A 154 0.96 -8.64 -17.81
CA GLU A 154 1.39 -7.81 -18.93
C GLU A 154 2.92 -7.72 -19.01
N GLY A 155 3.49 -8.29 -20.08
CA GLY A 155 4.93 -8.36 -20.29
C GLY A 155 5.65 -9.43 -19.45
N GLY A 156 4.91 -10.34 -18.80
CA GLY A 156 5.49 -11.42 -17.98
C GLY A 156 6.23 -10.90 -16.74
N VAL A 157 5.77 -9.80 -16.16
CA VAL A 157 6.42 -9.13 -15.01
C VAL A 157 5.40 -8.73 -13.95
N CYS A 158 5.83 -8.72 -12.70
CA CYS A 158 5.01 -8.24 -11.59
C CYS A 158 5.00 -6.71 -11.54
N ASN A 159 3.82 -6.11 -11.49
CA ASN A 159 3.69 -4.68 -11.18
C ASN A 159 3.94 -4.44 -9.68
N TRP A 160 4.78 -3.46 -9.35
CA TRP A 160 5.10 -3.06 -7.98
C TRP A 160 4.74 -1.59 -7.73
N PRO A 161 3.44 -1.24 -7.67
CA PRO A 161 3.05 0.14 -7.44
C PRO A 161 3.59 0.64 -6.09
N LYS A 162 4.18 1.84 -6.11
CA LYS A 162 4.72 2.53 -4.95
C LYS A 162 4.34 4.00 -5.00
N GLY A 163 3.94 4.55 -3.87
CA GLY A 163 3.48 5.93 -3.81
C GLY A 163 4.60 6.92 -4.07
N ARG A 164 4.31 7.91 -4.93
CA ARG A 164 5.16 9.04 -5.29
C ARG A 164 4.41 10.32 -4.94
N GLY A 165 4.60 10.80 -3.71
CA GLY A 165 3.88 11.95 -3.18
C GLY A 165 3.96 12.01 -1.67
N LEU A 166 3.42 13.09 -1.09
CA LEU A 166 3.34 13.23 0.36
C LEU A 166 2.49 12.09 0.94
N GLY A 167 3.09 11.31 1.84
CA GLY A 167 2.54 10.09 2.41
C GLY A 167 3.11 8.80 1.80
N GLY A 168 3.83 8.89 0.67
CA GLY A 168 4.38 7.75 -0.06
C GLY A 168 3.32 6.69 -0.34
N THR A 169 3.64 5.41 -0.17
CA THR A 169 2.70 4.32 -0.46
C THR A 169 1.42 4.35 0.39
N SER A 170 1.41 4.98 1.57
CA SER A 170 0.16 5.15 2.35
C SER A 170 -0.90 5.99 1.61
N LEU A 171 -0.49 6.77 0.61
CA LEU A 171 -1.37 7.57 -0.26
C LEU A 171 -2.16 6.71 -1.27
N ILE A 172 -1.63 5.56 -1.67
CA ILE A 172 -2.20 4.71 -2.73
C ILE A 172 -2.52 3.28 -2.29
N ASN A 173 -2.12 2.85 -1.08
CA ASN A 173 -2.33 1.49 -0.59
C ASN A 173 -3.83 1.18 -0.40
N TYR A 174 -4.12 -0.06 -0.02
CA TYR A 174 -5.49 -0.55 0.23
C TYR A 174 -5.96 -0.28 1.67
N LEU A 175 -5.29 0.61 2.40
CA LEU A 175 -5.61 1.12 3.75
C LEU A 175 -5.64 0.10 4.89
N ILE A 176 -5.63 -1.21 4.62
CA ILE A 176 -5.74 -2.25 5.65
C ILE A 176 -4.70 -2.00 6.76
N TYR A 177 -5.19 -1.97 7.99
CA TYR A 177 -4.41 -1.78 9.19
C TYR A 177 -4.28 -3.11 9.92
N THR A 178 -3.08 -3.69 9.84
CA THR A 178 -2.66 -4.81 10.67
C THR A 178 -1.31 -4.49 11.32
N ARG A 179 -0.99 -5.11 12.45
CA ARG A 179 0.28 -4.89 13.18
C ARG A 179 1.23 -6.06 13.12
N GLY A 180 0.80 -7.24 12.70
CA GLY A 180 1.62 -8.45 12.76
C GLY A 180 1.52 -9.18 14.09
N HIS A 181 2.12 -10.36 14.11
CA HIS A 181 2.10 -11.23 15.28
C HIS A 181 3.18 -10.79 16.27
N ARG A 182 2.97 -11.01 17.57
CA ARG A 182 3.99 -10.72 18.60
C ARG A 182 5.35 -11.40 18.33
N ARG A 183 5.32 -12.66 17.88
CA ARG A 183 6.55 -13.43 17.60
C ARG A 183 7.39 -12.82 16.47
N ASP A 184 6.80 -12.03 15.57
CA ASP A 184 7.56 -11.36 14.50
C ASP A 184 8.64 -10.45 15.08
N TYR A 185 8.25 -9.74 16.13
CA TYR A 185 9.07 -8.75 16.81
C TYR A 185 10.00 -9.41 17.82
N ASP A 186 9.51 -10.42 18.54
CA ASP A 186 10.34 -11.21 19.44
C ASP A 186 11.47 -11.92 18.66
N GLU A 187 11.21 -12.39 17.44
CA GLU A 187 12.22 -12.95 16.53
C GLU A 187 13.23 -11.89 16.07
N TRP A 188 12.80 -10.64 15.81
CA TRP A 188 13.73 -9.54 15.50
C TRP A 188 14.69 -9.29 16.67
N GLU A 189 14.18 -9.26 17.90
CA GLU A 189 15.01 -9.08 19.09
C GLU A 189 15.95 -10.25 19.33
N GLN A 190 15.45 -11.49 19.23
CA GLN A 190 16.26 -12.71 19.35
C GLN A 190 17.36 -12.80 18.29
N ALA A 191 17.14 -12.22 17.12
CA ALA A 191 18.16 -12.07 16.08
C ALA A 191 19.26 -11.03 16.40
N GLY A 192 19.30 -10.49 17.62
CA GLY A 192 20.33 -9.56 18.09
C GLY A 192 19.97 -8.09 17.96
N ASN A 193 18.67 -7.75 17.89
CA ASN A 193 18.19 -6.37 17.77
C ASN A 193 17.47 -5.92 19.05
N PRO A 194 18.20 -5.57 20.13
CA PRO A 194 17.61 -5.26 21.42
C PRO A 194 16.59 -4.13 21.34
N GLY A 195 15.49 -4.28 22.07
CA GLY A 195 14.41 -3.30 22.14
C GLY A 195 13.44 -3.34 20.97
N TRP A 196 13.55 -4.32 20.07
CA TRP A 196 12.60 -4.57 18.99
C TRP A 196 11.61 -5.70 19.31
N GLY A 197 11.63 -6.25 20.53
CA GLY A 197 10.68 -7.23 21.01
C GLY A 197 9.24 -6.67 21.07
N TYR A 198 8.24 -7.56 21.10
CA TYR A 198 6.84 -7.16 21.00
C TYR A 198 6.43 -6.16 22.08
N ARG A 199 6.93 -6.34 23.30
CA ARG A 199 6.62 -5.46 24.44
C ARG A 199 6.99 -4.00 24.15
N GLU A 200 8.16 -3.78 23.59
CA GLU A 200 8.68 -2.46 23.25
C GLU A 200 7.97 -1.88 22.04
N VAL A 201 7.73 -2.66 20.98
CA VAL A 201 7.05 -2.13 19.79
C VAL A 201 5.55 -1.90 20.00
N LEU A 202 4.90 -2.65 20.90
CA LEU A 202 3.49 -2.44 21.26
C LEU A 202 3.27 -1.03 21.84
N HIS A 203 4.23 -0.51 22.61
CA HIS A 203 4.19 0.87 23.07
C HIS A 203 4.07 1.85 21.88
N TYR A 204 4.87 1.66 20.84
CA TYR A 204 4.87 2.52 19.65
C TYR A 204 3.64 2.33 18.77
N PHE A 205 3.10 1.10 18.65
CA PHE A 205 1.79 0.87 18.04
C PHE A 205 0.67 1.61 18.77
N LYS A 206 0.70 1.68 20.09
CA LYS A 206 -0.27 2.46 20.89
C LYS A 206 -0.01 3.97 20.79
N LYS A 207 1.25 4.40 20.68
CA LYS A 207 1.63 5.82 20.52
C LYS A 207 1.12 6.39 19.19
N LEU A 208 1.20 5.60 18.10
CA LEU A 208 0.83 6.08 16.77
C LEU A 208 -0.68 6.11 16.54
N GLU A 209 -1.45 5.19 17.12
CA GLU A 209 -2.85 4.98 16.74
C GLU A 209 -3.88 5.75 17.56
N ARG A 210 -5.01 6.02 16.91
CA ARG A 210 -6.26 6.47 17.52
C ARG A 210 -7.41 5.61 16.98
N VAL A 211 -7.84 4.64 17.77
CA VAL A 211 -8.93 3.74 17.41
C VAL A 211 -10.29 4.40 17.65
N HIS A 212 -11.12 4.43 16.61
CA HIS A 212 -12.51 4.91 16.69
C HIS A 212 -13.54 3.79 16.88
N ILE A 213 -13.10 2.54 16.77
CA ILE A 213 -13.92 1.33 16.89
C ILE A 213 -14.38 1.15 18.36
N PRO A 214 -15.69 1.29 18.68
CA PRO A 214 -16.15 1.36 20.06
C PRO A 214 -15.79 0.15 20.93
N SER A 215 -15.89 -1.06 20.38
CA SER A 215 -15.57 -2.32 21.09
C SER A 215 -14.11 -2.45 21.50
N LEU A 216 -13.21 -1.67 20.87
CA LEU A 216 -11.77 -1.77 21.05
C LEU A 216 -11.18 -0.66 21.93
N ARG A 217 -11.97 0.35 22.31
CA ARG A 217 -11.48 1.54 23.07
C ARG A 217 -10.86 1.20 24.43
N ASN A 218 -11.36 0.13 25.07
CA ASN A 218 -10.89 -0.32 26.39
C ASN A 218 -9.90 -1.49 26.30
N SER A 219 -9.51 -1.91 25.09
CA SER A 219 -8.56 -3.02 24.93
C SER A 219 -7.17 -2.60 25.42
N PRO A 220 -6.45 -3.42 26.20
CA PRO A 220 -5.10 -3.09 26.66
C PRO A 220 -4.09 -3.01 25.51
N TYR A 221 -4.42 -3.59 24.36
CA TYR A 221 -3.61 -3.56 23.14
C TYR A 221 -3.85 -2.31 22.29
N ARG A 222 -4.85 -1.48 22.64
CA ARG A 222 -5.30 -0.36 21.82
C ARG A 222 -5.09 0.99 22.47
N SER A 223 -5.17 2.03 21.64
CA SER A 223 -5.01 3.42 22.04
C SER A 223 -5.96 4.34 21.29
N THR A 224 -6.31 5.46 21.94
CA THR A 224 -7.21 6.49 21.40
C THR A 224 -6.53 7.86 21.31
N SER A 225 -5.20 7.95 21.50
CA SER A 225 -4.49 9.22 21.63
C SER A 225 -3.58 9.58 20.47
N GLY A 226 -3.19 8.61 19.63
CA GLY A 226 -2.24 8.81 18.54
C GLY A 226 -2.74 9.67 17.39
N LEU A 227 -1.91 9.80 16.35
CA LEU A 227 -2.17 10.66 15.19
C LEU A 227 -2.82 9.92 14.01
N VAL A 228 -2.69 8.60 13.96
CA VAL A 228 -3.24 7.75 12.89
C VAL A 228 -4.61 7.23 13.32
N ASP A 229 -5.66 7.76 12.70
CA ASP A 229 -7.02 7.29 12.94
C ASP A 229 -7.26 5.91 12.32
N ILE A 230 -7.81 5.01 13.13
CA ILE A 230 -8.17 3.65 12.76
C ILE A 230 -9.69 3.51 12.84
N GLU A 231 -10.31 3.18 11.71
CA GLU A 231 -11.75 2.98 11.58
C GLU A 231 -12.03 1.68 10.83
N GLU A 232 -13.27 1.21 10.93
CA GLU A 232 -13.84 0.23 10.01
C GLU A 232 -14.75 0.95 9.02
N SER A 233 -14.93 0.38 7.83
CA SER A 233 -15.91 0.89 6.85
C SER A 233 -17.29 1.03 7.48
N SER A 234 -17.99 2.12 7.16
CA SER A 234 -19.39 2.31 7.57
C SER A 234 -20.38 1.39 6.85
N PHE A 235 -19.91 0.76 5.78
CA PHE A 235 -20.65 -0.15 4.92
C PHE A 235 -20.18 -1.58 5.12
N GLU A 236 -21.14 -2.50 5.15
CA GLU A 236 -20.94 -3.95 5.26
C GLU A 236 -21.91 -4.66 4.32
N THR A 237 -21.40 -5.64 3.59
CA THR A 237 -22.20 -6.61 2.87
C THR A 237 -22.62 -7.75 3.80
N PRO A 238 -23.71 -8.48 3.48
CA PRO A 238 -24.05 -9.71 4.20
C PRO A 238 -22.94 -10.78 4.19
N LEU A 239 -21.96 -10.69 3.28
CA LEU A 239 -20.88 -11.67 3.12
C LEU A 239 -19.92 -11.66 4.31
N LEU A 240 -19.67 -10.51 4.94
CA LEU A 240 -18.77 -10.41 6.08
C LEU A 240 -19.20 -11.31 7.24
N LYS A 241 -20.50 -11.31 7.55
CA LYS A 241 -21.06 -12.19 8.57
C LYS A 241 -20.86 -13.67 8.19
N ARG A 242 -21.07 -14.02 6.92
CA ARG A 242 -20.88 -15.39 6.41
C ARG A 242 -19.42 -15.84 6.48
N PHE A 243 -18.49 -14.94 6.20
CA PHE A 243 -17.05 -15.15 6.29
C PHE A 243 -16.61 -15.46 7.72
N ILE A 244 -17.07 -14.67 8.69
CA ILE A 244 -16.79 -14.90 10.11
C ILE A 244 -17.46 -16.20 10.61
N GLU A 245 -18.71 -16.47 10.21
CA GLU A 245 -19.41 -17.73 10.54
C GLU A 245 -18.72 -18.96 9.97
N ALA A 246 -18.18 -18.87 8.74
CA ALA A 246 -17.42 -19.95 8.12
C ALA A 246 -16.12 -20.22 8.88
N GLY A 247 -15.42 -19.18 9.33
CA GLY A 247 -14.23 -19.30 10.18
C GLY A 247 -14.51 -20.06 11.48
N LYS A 248 -15.65 -19.76 12.14
CA LYS A 248 -16.11 -20.49 13.33
C LYS A 248 -16.35 -21.97 13.07
N GLY A 249 -16.91 -22.31 11.90
CA GLY A 249 -17.07 -23.70 11.48
C GLY A 249 -15.75 -24.46 11.33
N LEU A 250 -14.64 -23.75 11.10
CA LEU A 250 -13.28 -24.31 11.04
C LEU A 250 -12.54 -24.26 12.38
N GLY A 251 -13.21 -23.85 13.47
CA GLY A 251 -12.62 -23.76 14.81
C GLY A 251 -11.86 -22.45 15.09
N TYR A 252 -12.01 -21.43 14.24
CA TYR A 252 -11.43 -20.10 14.48
C TYR A 252 -12.44 -19.17 15.15
N GLU A 253 -11.95 -18.25 15.98
CA GLU A 253 -12.80 -17.23 16.60
C GLU A 253 -12.88 -15.94 15.78
N ALA A 254 -13.93 -15.17 16.07
CA ALA A 254 -13.98 -13.77 15.66
C ALA A 254 -13.05 -12.95 16.57
N THR A 255 -12.05 -12.27 16.02
CA THR A 255 -11.01 -11.59 16.81
C THR A 255 -10.67 -10.20 16.25
N ASP A 256 -10.09 -9.36 17.11
CA ASP A 256 -9.29 -8.23 16.66
C ASP A 256 -7.92 -8.75 16.22
N THR A 257 -7.66 -8.78 14.91
CA THR A 257 -6.39 -9.25 14.33
C THR A 257 -5.18 -8.40 14.74
N ASN A 258 -5.40 -7.30 15.46
CA ASN A 258 -4.40 -6.41 16.05
C ASN A 258 -4.31 -6.50 17.59
N GLY A 259 -5.10 -7.37 18.20
CA GLY A 259 -5.21 -7.57 19.64
C GLY A 259 -4.28 -8.66 20.17
N GLU A 260 -4.71 -9.33 21.23
CA GLU A 260 -3.96 -10.40 21.90
C GLU A 260 -3.71 -11.61 20.99
N ILE A 261 -4.75 -12.03 20.26
CA ILE A 261 -4.74 -13.21 19.40
C ILE A 261 -5.00 -12.76 17.96
N GLN A 262 -3.97 -12.85 17.12
CA GLN A 262 -4.09 -12.52 15.69
C GLN A 262 -4.87 -13.59 14.91
N LEU A 263 -4.70 -14.86 15.28
CA LEU A 263 -5.32 -16.00 14.62
C LEU A 263 -6.85 -15.92 14.75
N GLY A 264 -7.55 -15.84 13.62
CA GLY A 264 -9.00 -15.69 13.59
C GLY A 264 -9.50 -14.79 12.48
N PHE A 265 -10.80 -14.49 12.52
CA PHE A 265 -11.53 -13.76 11.47
C PHE A 265 -12.04 -12.43 12.01
N GLY A 266 -12.00 -11.39 11.18
CA GLY A 266 -12.47 -10.07 11.57
C GLY A 266 -12.84 -9.19 10.38
N LYS A 267 -13.49 -8.07 10.69
CA LYS A 267 -13.70 -7.00 9.72
C LYS A 267 -12.37 -6.30 9.45
N ALA A 268 -12.14 -5.92 8.19
CA ALA A 268 -10.97 -5.15 7.82
C ALA A 268 -11.00 -3.78 8.53
N GLN A 269 -9.97 -3.53 9.33
CA GLN A 269 -9.70 -2.21 9.87
C GLN A 269 -8.81 -1.43 8.92
N ALA A 270 -8.93 -0.11 8.91
CA ALA A 270 -8.22 0.71 7.95
C ALA A 270 -7.73 2.03 8.58
N THR A 271 -6.65 2.56 8.01
CA THR A 271 -6.18 3.92 8.31
C THR A 271 -7.11 4.95 7.66
N MET A 272 -8.19 5.31 8.36
CA MET A 272 -9.25 6.19 7.90
C MET A 272 -9.68 7.18 8.98
N ARG A 273 -10.10 8.37 8.54
CA ARG A 273 -10.66 9.43 9.38
C ARG A 273 -11.95 9.92 8.75
N LYS A 274 -13.08 9.68 9.42
CA LYS A 274 -14.44 10.01 8.94
C LYS A 274 -14.71 9.41 7.57
N GLY A 275 -14.36 8.13 7.38
CA GLY A 275 -14.57 7.39 6.14
C GLY A 275 -13.63 7.76 4.98
N ARG A 276 -12.70 8.71 5.17
CA ARG A 276 -11.68 9.09 4.16
C ARG A 276 -10.34 8.49 4.53
N ARG A 277 -9.47 8.24 3.55
CA ARG A 277 -8.09 7.79 3.80
C ARG A 277 -7.35 8.74 4.75
N CYS A 278 -6.73 8.17 5.77
CA CYS A 278 -5.77 8.85 6.63
C CYS A 278 -4.34 8.40 6.27
N SER A 279 -3.75 9.05 5.25
CA SER A 279 -2.36 8.78 4.84
C SER A 279 -1.36 9.28 5.89
N ALA A 280 -0.09 8.90 5.76
CA ALA A 280 0.98 9.40 6.61
C ALA A 280 1.12 10.92 6.55
N ALA A 281 0.93 11.53 5.37
CA ALA A 281 0.90 12.97 5.23
C ALA A 281 -0.27 13.60 6.00
N LYS A 282 -1.48 13.03 5.91
CA LYS A 282 -2.65 13.53 6.62
C LYS A 282 -2.52 13.40 8.14
N ALA A 283 -1.92 12.32 8.61
CA ALA A 283 -1.73 12.04 10.03
C ALA A 283 -0.60 12.89 10.64
N TYR A 284 0.55 13.01 9.95
CA TYR A 284 1.76 13.60 10.52
C TYR A 284 2.17 14.93 9.88
N LEU A 285 2.08 15.09 8.56
CA LEU A 285 2.59 16.31 7.91
C LEU A 285 1.60 17.46 7.97
N SER A 286 0.33 17.24 7.62
CA SER A 286 -0.71 18.28 7.66
C SER A 286 -0.78 19.03 9.01
N PRO A 287 -0.79 18.36 10.19
CA PRO A 287 -0.79 19.10 11.46
C PRO A 287 0.53 19.79 11.81
N ALA A 288 1.66 19.39 11.20
CA ALA A 288 2.98 19.97 11.44
C ALA A 288 3.39 21.03 10.41
N ALA A 289 2.68 21.14 9.28
CA ALA A 289 3.06 21.94 8.12
C ALA A 289 3.22 23.45 8.38
N LYS A 290 2.65 23.96 9.48
CA LYS A 290 2.75 25.38 9.88
C LYS A 290 3.89 25.66 10.87
N ARG A 291 4.65 24.64 11.29
CA ARG A 291 5.78 24.81 12.21
C ARG A 291 6.93 25.51 11.48
N SER A 292 7.43 26.61 12.04
CA SER A 292 8.46 27.45 11.39
C SER A 292 9.82 26.75 11.21
N ASN A 293 10.06 25.66 11.94
CA ASN A 293 11.28 24.86 11.90
C ASN A 293 11.18 23.60 11.01
N LEU A 294 10.04 23.40 10.32
CA LEU A 294 9.85 22.29 9.38
C LEU A 294 9.63 22.84 7.96
N ASP A 295 10.57 22.52 7.07
CA ASP A 295 10.44 22.81 5.64
C ASP A 295 10.07 21.52 4.91
N ILE A 296 8.96 21.54 4.16
CA ILE A 296 8.52 20.41 3.34
C ILE A 296 8.67 20.82 1.87
N SER A 297 9.50 20.10 1.12
CA SER A 297 9.75 20.36 -0.30
C SER A 297 9.28 19.21 -1.17
N MET A 298 8.27 19.48 -1.99
CA MET A 298 7.75 18.57 -3.00
C MET A 298 8.57 18.66 -4.29
N TYR A 299 8.33 17.73 -5.22
CA TYR A 299 9.03 17.65 -6.52
C TYR A 299 10.55 17.62 -6.40
N SER A 300 11.07 17.14 -5.27
CA SER A 300 12.47 17.18 -4.87
C SER A 300 13.02 15.76 -4.83
N ARG A 301 13.59 15.30 -5.95
CA ARG A 301 14.19 13.97 -6.04
C ARG A 301 15.65 14.04 -5.58
N VAL A 302 15.93 13.41 -4.45
CA VAL A 302 17.31 13.23 -3.96
C VAL A 302 18.06 12.28 -4.90
N THR A 303 19.25 12.68 -5.31
CA THR A 303 20.09 11.95 -6.26
C THR A 303 21.35 11.38 -5.63
N LYS A 304 21.81 11.96 -4.51
CA LYS A 304 23.00 11.51 -3.80
C LYS A 304 23.00 11.94 -2.34
N ILE A 305 23.45 11.06 -1.44
CA ILE A 305 23.84 11.42 -0.07
C ILE A 305 25.32 11.79 -0.10
N LEU A 306 25.65 12.94 0.47
CA LEU A 306 27.01 13.45 0.49
C LEU A 306 27.73 12.89 1.72
N ILE A 307 28.69 12.00 1.47
CA ILE A 307 29.46 11.31 2.51
C ILE A 307 30.93 11.62 2.29
N ASP A 308 31.60 12.04 3.36
CA ASP A 308 33.04 12.24 3.34
C ASP A 308 33.76 10.87 3.34
N PRO A 309 34.63 10.56 2.37
CA PRO A 309 35.19 9.22 2.20
C PRO A 309 36.19 8.84 3.30
N ILE A 310 36.76 9.81 4.01
CA ILE A 310 37.78 9.61 5.05
C ILE A 310 37.10 9.48 6.40
N THR A 311 36.34 10.50 6.79
CA THR A 311 35.67 10.59 8.09
C THR A 311 34.43 9.72 8.15
N LYS A 312 33.86 9.30 7.00
CA LYS A 312 32.59 8.57 6.88
C LYS A 312 31.38 9.32 7.42
N LEU A 313 31.42 10.65 7.48
CA LEU A 313 30.28 11.47 7.89
C LEU A 313 29.35 11.75 6.71
N ALA A 314 28.07 11.42 6.82
CA ALA A 314 27.02 11.90 5.94
C ALA A 314 26.65 13.35 6.32
N TYR A 315 27.11 14.32 5.53
CA TYR A 315 27.04 15.75 5.88
C TYR A 315 25.99 16.53 5.08
N GLY A 316 25.22 15.88 4.21
CA GLY A 316 24.19 16.53 3.41
C GLY A 316 23.67 15.68 2.26
N VAL A 317 22.91 16.32 1.38
CA VAL A 317 22.32 15.68 0.20
C VAL A 317 22.40 16.57 -1.03
N GLU A 318 22.41 15.93 -2.20
CA GLU A 318 22.12 16.56 -3.48
C GLU A 318 20.73 16.14 -3.95
N PHE A 319 19.94 17.09 -4.45
CA PHE A 319 18.64 16.80 -5.04
C PHE A 319 18.31 17.71 -6.22
N VAL A 320 17.35 17.28 -7.03
CA VAL A 320 16.84 18.04 -8.16
C VAL A 320 15.38 18.40 -7.93
N LYS A 321 15.06 19.70 -8.07
CA LYS A 321 13.70 20.24 -8.08
C LYS A 321 13.51 21.15 -9.29
N HIS A 322 12.48 20.89 -10.08
CA HIS A 322 12.20 21.62 -11.34
C HIS A 322 13.44 21.82 -12.22
N ARG A 323 14.20 20.75 -12.44
CA ARG A 323 15.45 20.72 -13.24
C ARG A 323 16.61 21.55 -12.66
N ARG A 324 16.46 22.13 -11.47
CA ARG A 324 17.55 22.80 -10.77
C ARG A 324 18.13 21.88 -9.70
N ARG A 325 19.45 21.82 -9.66
CA ARG A 325 20.21 21.06 -8.66
C ARG A 325 20.42 21.90 -7.41
N TYR A 326 20.26 21.26 -6.25
CA TYR A 326 20.44 21.85 -4.93
C TYR A 326 21.36 20.96 -4.11
N VAL A 327 22.15 21.57 -3.23
CA VAL A 327 23.01 20.90 -2.26
C VAL A 327 22.74 21.52 -0.90
N ILE A 328 22.32 20.71 0.06
CA ILE A 328 21.95 21.16 1.41
C ILE A 328 22.68 20.31 2.45
N ARG A 329 23.22 20.96 3.48
CA ARG A 329 23.99 20.31 4.54
C ARG A 329 23.10 19.89 5.72
N ALA A 330 23.46 18.78 6.36
CA ALA A 330 22.91 18.34 7.63
C ALA A 330 23.95 18.55 8.74
N ARG A 331 23.56 19.21 9.83
CA ARG A 331 24.42 19.38 11.03
C ARG A 331 24.45 18.14 11.90
N LYS A 332 23.31 17.44 12.01
CA LYS A 332 23.16 16.24 12.83
C LYS A 332 23.10 15.02 11.92
N GLU A 333 21.91 14.68 11.41
CA GLU A 333 21.73 13.44 10.66
C GLU A 333 20.96 13.62 9.34
N VAL A 334 21.33 12.80 8.36
CA VAL A 334 20.48 12.47 7.22
C VAL A 334 19.65 11.24 7.58
N ILE A 335 18.34 11.33 7.41
CA ILE A 335 17.38 10.25 7.66
C ILE A 335 16.84 9.77 6.32
N LEU A 336 17.21 8.56 5.91
CA LEU A 336 16.75 7.95 4.66
C LEU A 336 15.44 7.17 4.88
N ALA A 337 14.37 7.59 4.23
CA ALA A 337 13.04 6.98 4.33
C ALA A 337 12.36 6.84 2.95
N ALA A 338 13.15 6.50 1.92
CA ALA A 338 12.70 6.38 0.54
C ALA A 338 12.03 5.04 0.21
N GLY A 339 11.98 4.11 1.18
CA GLY A 339 11.33 2.80 1.07
C GLY A 339 12.26 1.72 0.53
N ALA A 340 11.78 0.47 0.58
CA ALA A 340 12.59 -0.73 0.31
C ALA A 340 13.18 -0.84 -1.11
N ILE A 341 12.79 0.00 -2.05
CA ILE A 341 13.34 0.03 -3.41
C ILE A 341 14.31 1.20 -3.57
N ALA A 342 13.88 2.41 -3.23
CA ALA A 342 14.68 3.61 -3.49
C ALA A 342 15.77 3.86 -2.43
N SER A 343 15.59 3.42 -1.18
CA SER A 343 16.62 3.54 -0.14
C SER A 343 17.90 2.76 -0.47
N PRO A 344 17.87 1.45 -0.80
CA PRO A 344 19.09 0.75 -1.21
C PRO A 344 19.68 1.31 -2.51
N GLN A 345 18.85 1.75 -3.45
CA GLN A 345 19.32 2.40 -4.67
C GLN A 345 20.14 3.66 -4.35
N LEU A 346 19.61 4.55 -3.51
CA LEU A 346 20.27 5.80 -3.16
C LEU A 346 21.55 5.58 -2.34
N LEU A 347 21.57 4.60 -1.43
CA LEU A 347 22.78 4.21 -0.71
C LEU A 347 23.88 3.76 -1.68
N MET A 348 23.56 2.85 -2.62
CA MET A 348 24.53 2.37 -3.61
C MET A 348 25.05 3.50 -4.50
N LEU A 349 24.18 4.39 -4.99
CA LEU A 349 24.58 5.58 -5.77
C LEU A 349 25.46 6.55 -4.96
N SER A 350 25.39 6.48 -3.64
CA SER A 350 26.18 7.27 -2.70
C SER A 350 27.47 6.55 -2.26
N GLY A 351 27.80 5.39 -2.84
CA GLY A 351 29.01 4.63 -2.54
C GLY A 351 28.90 3.69 -1.34
N VAL A 352 27.69 3.42 -0.86
CA VAL A 352 27.41 2.50 0.26
C VAL A 352 26.65 1.28 -0.26
N GLY A 353 27.31 0.13 -0.33
CA GLY A 353 26.73 -1.08 -0.90
C GLY A 353 27.77 -2.12 -1.30
N PRO A 354 27.38 -3.17 -2.04
CA PRO A 354 28.27 -4.29 -2.30
C PRO A 354 29.46 -3.85 -3.16
N ARG A 355 30.68 -4.00 -2.64
CA ARG A 355 31.92 -3.50 -3.28
C ARG A 355 32.05 -3.91 -4.74
N SER A 356 31.85 -5.19 -5.05
CA SER A 356 31.98 -5.70 -6.42
C SER A 356 31.01 -5.02 -7.38
N HIS A 357 29.74 -4.88 -6.98
CA HIS A 357 28.69 -4.22 -7.76
C HIS A 357 28.97 -2.73 -7.99
N LEU A 358 29.45 -2.03 -6.95
CA LEU A 358 29.80 -0.62 -7.05
C LEU A 358 31.02 -0.41 -7.98
N GLN A 359 32.03 -1.27 -7.87
CA GLN A 359 33.23 -1.23 -8.73
C GLN A 359 32.89 -1.50 -10.20
N GLU A 360 32.01 -2.46 -10.48
CA GLU A 360 31.53 -2.76 -11.83
C GLU A 360 30.93 -1.52 -12.53
N LEU A 361 30.20 -0.70 -11.76
CA LEU A 361 29.58 0.53 -12.26
C LEU A 361 30.48 1.78 -12.14
N GLY A 362 31.73 1.62 -11.69
CA GLY A 362 32.66 2.74 -11.49
C GLY A 362 32.27 3.70 -10.37
N ILE A 363 31.48 3.25 -9.39
CA ILE A 363 31.10 4.03 -8.22
C ILE A 363 32.19 3.87 -7.14
N PRO A 364 32.76 4.98 -6.61
CA PRO A 364 33.70 4.90 -5.50
C PRO A 364 33.08 4.22 -4.28
N VAL A 365 33.72 3.16 -3.80
CA VAL A 365 33.27 2.41 -2.62
C VAL A 365 33.64 3.19 -1.37
N ILE A 366 32.65 3.81 -0.75
CA ILE A 366 32.79 4.45 0.57
C ILE A 366 32.66 3.40 1.66
N GLN A 367 31.67 2.52 1.56
CA GLN A 367 31.44 1.48 2.56
C GLN A 367 30.87 0.23 1.89
N ASP A 368 31.50 -0.91 2.17
CA ASP A 368 31.09 -2.22 1.68
C ASP A 368 30.03 -2.80 2.62
N LEU A 369 28.80 -2.96 2.13
CA LEU A 369 27.65 -3.48 2.88
C LEU A 369 26.72 -4.27 1.95
N PRO A 370 25.96 -5.25 2.48
CA PRO A 370 24.99 -6.04 1.72
C PRO A 370 23.70 -5.27 1.37
N VAL A 371 23.83 -4.00 0.97
CA VAL A 371 22.69 -3.16 0.56
C VAL A 371 21.99 -3.78 -0.66
N GLY A 372 20.66 -3.84 -0.58
CA GLY A 372 19.81 -4.37 -1.65
C GLY A 372 19.53 -5.87 -1.56
N TYR A 373 20.21 -6.62 -0.69
CA TYR A 373 19.91 -8.04 -0.44
C TYR A 373 18.71 -8.20 0.50
N ASN A 374 18.24 -9.45 0.70
CA ASN A 374 17.16 -9.78 1.63
C ASN A 374 15.81 -9.10 1.30
N LEU A 375 15.56 -8.78 0.03
CA LEU A 375 14.25 -8.30 -0.40
C LEU A 375 13.20 -9.38 -0.11
N GLN A 376 12.17 -9.00 0.63
CA GLN A 376 11.03 -9.84 1.00
C GLN A 376 9.75 -9.15 0.60
N ASP A 377 8.71 -9.92 0.27
CA ASP A 377 7.39 -9.40 -0.03
C ASP A 377 6.34 -10.48 0.23
N HIS A 378 5.14 -10.07 0.61
CA HIS A 378 4.00 -10.97 0.64
C HIS A 378 3.51 -11.20 -0.80
N VAL A 379 3.14 -12.43 -1.11
CA VAL A 379 2.58 -12.81 -2.42
C VAL A 379 1.22 -13.47 -2.20
N ASN A 380 0.29 -13.25 -3.13
CA ASN A 380 -1.03 -13.87 -3.09
C ASN A 380 -1.38 -14.56 -4.40
N LEU A 381 -2.44 -15.37 -4.35
CA LEU A 381 -3.23 -15.67 -5.54
C LEU A 381 -4.47 -14.75 -5.55
N PRO A 382 -4.50 -13.69 -6.36
CA PRO A 382 -5.73 -12.97 -6.61
C PRO A 382 -6.64 -13.82 -7.51
N GLY A 383 -7.89 -13.42 -7.68
CA GLY A 383 -8.71 -13.97 -8.78
C GLY A 383 -9.52 -15.22 -8.45
N LEU A 384 -9.51 -15.71 -7.21
CA LEU A 384 -10.52 -16.66 -6.76
C LEU A 384 -11.86 -15.94 -6.66
N VAL A 385 -12.75 -16.23 -7.62
CA VAL A 385 -14.06 -15.59 -7.77
C VAL A 385 -15.16 -16.57 -7.43
N PHE A 386 -16.10 -16.14 -6.59
CA PHE A 386 -17.23 -16.92 -6.13
C PHE A 386 -18.54 -16.24 -6.55
N PRO A 387 -19.16 -16.66 -7.66
CA PRO A 387 -20.45 -16.14 -8.10
C PRO A 387 -21.56 -16.42 -7.08
N VAL A 388 -22.46 -15.46 -6.91
CA VAL A 388 -23.66 -15.58 -6.07
C VAL A 388 -24.87 -15.09 -6.85
N GLN A 389 -26.04 -15.67 -6.58
CA GLN A 389 -27.27 -15.30 -7.30
C GLN A 389 -27.91 -14.03 -6.72
N GLN A 390 -27.73 -13.78 -5.43
CA GLN A 390 -28.33 -12.64 -4.75
C GLN A 390 -27.53 -11.35 -4.97
N PRO A 391 -28.18 -10.17 -5.01
CA PRO A 391 -27.51 -8.88 -5.17
C PRO A 391 -26.90 -8.39 -3.85
N ILE A 392 -25.95 -9.14 -3.31
CA ILE A 392 -25.34 -8.92 -1.99
C ILE A 392 -23.85 -8.55 -2.07
N THR A 393 -23.35 -8.25 -3.27
CA THR A 393 -21.95 -7.88 -3.54
C THR A 393 -21.86 -6.44 -4.04
N VAL A 394 -20.65 -5.88 -4.04
CA VAL A 394 -20.34 -4.59 -4.66
C VAL A 394 -19.90 -4.83 -6.12
N ARG A 395 -20.63 -4.25 -7.08
CA ARG A 395 -20.23 -4.24 -8.50
C ARG A 395 -19.88 -2.83 -8.95
N GLU A 396 -18.93 -2.71 -9.87
CA GLU A 396 -18.50 -1.40 -10.37
C GLU A 396 -19.66 -0.60 -10.97
N ARG A 397 -20.54 -1.24 -11.76
CA ARG A 397 -21.73 -0.56 -12.31
C ARG A 397 -22.68 -0.01 -11.25
N ASP A 398 -22.82 -0.68 -10.12
CA ASP A 398 -23.71 -0.23 -9.04
C ASP A 398 -23.11 1.01 -8.35
N MET A 399 -21.78 1.14 -8.40
CA MET A 399 -21.07 2.32 -7.90
C MET A 399 -21.25 3.57 -8.76
N ARG A 400 -21.77 3.42 -9.98
CA ARG A 400 -22.26 4.51 -10.83
C ARG A 400 -23.67 4.99 -10.42
N SER A 401 -24.06 4.80 -9.17
CA SER A 401 -25.23 5.46 -8.59
C SER A 401 -24.80 6.76 -7.89
N PRO A 402 -25.40 7.92 -8.23
CA PRO A 402 -25.08 9.19 -7.57
C PRO A 402 -25.40 9.17 -6.07
N LYS A 403 -26.30 8.27 -5.62
CA LYS A 403 -26.61 8.06 -4.20
C LYS A 403 -25.35 7.77 -3.39
N TYR A 404 -24.50 6.86 -3.85
CA TYR A 404 -23.32 6.44 -3.11
C TYR A 404 -22.25 7.54 -3.08
N ALA A 405 -22.09 8.27 -4.18
CA ALA A 405 -21.20 9.43 -4.20
C ALA A 405 -21.67 10.52 -3.22
N LEU A 406 -22.97 10.81 -3.20
CA LEU A 406 -23.56 11.80 -2.29
C LEU A 406 -23.42 11.39 -0.82
N GLU A 407 -23.73 10.13 -0.50
CA GLU A 407 -23.56 9.57 0.85
C GLU A 407 -22.10 9.67 1.32
N TYR A 408 -21.14 9.37 0.45
CA TYR A 408 -19.72 9.48 0.76
C TYR A 408 -19.28 10.94 0.95
N PHE A 409 -19.56 11.83 0.01
CA PHE A 409 -19.04 13.21 0.06
C PHE A 409 -19.70 14.05 1.15
N LEU A 410 -20.96 13.79 1.49
CA LEU A 410 -21.66 14.53 2.54
C LEU A 410 -21.46 13.94 3.94
N GLN A 411 -21.41 12.61 4.06
CA GLN A 411 -21.49 11.93 5.35
C GLN A 411 -20.23 11.11 5.67
N GLY A 412 -19.35 10.87 4.71
CA GLY A 412 -18.23 9.94 4.87
C GLY A 412 -18.71 8.51 5.09
N ARG A 413 -19.81 8.11 4.42
CA ARG A 413 -20.46 6.80 4.58
C ARG A 413 -20.64 6.06 3.26
N GLY A 414 -21.08 4.81 3.36
CA GLY A 414 -21.45 3.98 2.22
C GLY A 414 -20.26 3.22 1.61
N PRO A 415 -20.49 2.52 0.48
CA PRO A 415 -19.54 1.58 -0.11
C PRO A 415 -18.20 2.19 -0.53
N PHE A 416 -18.13 3.50 -0.82
CA PHE A 416 -16.86 4.17 -1.11
C PHE A 416 -15.89 4.18 0.09
N THR A 417 -16.38 3.89 1.30
CA THR A 417 -15.56 3.76 2.53
C THR A 417 -14.87 2.39 2.66
N VAL A 418 -15.19 1.41 1.81
CA VAL A 418 -14.57 0.08 1.85
C VAL A 418 -13.10 0.18 1.41
N PRO A 419 -12.13 -0.30 2.21
CA PRO A 419 -10.70 -0.09 1.97
C PRO A 419 -10.20 -0.91 0.77
N GLY A 420 -10.11 -0.29 -0.41
CA GLY A 420 -9.70 -0.96 -1.65
C GLY A 420 -10.58 -2.15 -2.05
N GLY A 421 -11.81 -2.21 -1.55
CA GLY A 421 -12.73 -3.34 -1.73
C GLY A 421 -12.54 -4.50 -0.75
N ALA A 422 -11.54 -4.46 0.14
CA ALA A 422 -11.35 -5.47 1.18
C ALA A 422 -12.31 -5.20 2.35
N GLU A 423 -13.09 -6.20 2.72
CA GLU A 423 -14.12 -6.07 3.76
C GLU A 423 -13.81 -6.94 4.98
N GLY A 424 -13.28 -8.14 4.77
CA GLY A 424 -12.89 -9.07 5.83
C GLY A 424 -11.43 -9.47 5.73
N VAL A 425 -10.80 -9.71 6.87
CA VAL A 425 -9.45 -10.27 6.98
C VAL A 425 -9.48 -11.46 7.93
N ALA A 426 -8.68 -12.48 7.65
CA ALA A 426 -8.45 -13.57 8.58
C ALA A 426 -7.00 -14.02 8.56
N PHE A 427 -6.46 -14.39 9.71
CA PHE A 427 -5.16 -15.04 9.81
C PHE A 427 -5.39 -16.47 10.25
N VAL A 428 -4.90 -17.41 9.44
CA VAL A 428 -5.17 -18.83 9.58
C VAL A 428 -3.89 -19.64 9.42
N LYS A 429 -3.98 -20.93 9.74
CA LYS A 429 -2.92 -21.90 9.52
C LYS A 429 -3.30 -22.90 8.46
N THR A 430 -2.34 -23.20 7.59
CA THR A 430 -2.42 -24.39 6.73
C THR A 430 -2.22 -25.67 7.54
N ASN A 431 -2.74 -26.79 7.05
CA ASN A 431 -2.56 -28.11 7.65
C ASN A 431 -1.10 -28.62 7.61
N ILE A 432 -0.28 -28.05 6.73
CA ILE A 432 1.15 -28.35 6.61
C ILE A 432 2.03 -27.40 7.41
N SER A 433 1.43 -26.48 8.18
CA SER A 433 2.15 -25.44 8.90
C SER A 433 2.95 -26.00 10.07
N TYR A 434 4.26 -25.75 10.08
CA TYR A 434 5.16 -26.13 11.18
C TYR A 434 5.37 -25.02 12.22
N THR A 435 4.70 -23.87 12.07
CA THR A 435 4.79 -22.77 13.03
C THR A 435 4.11 -23.15 14.35
N PRO A 436 4.38 -22.45 15.46
CA PRO A 436 3.59 -22.57 16.70
C PRO A 436 2.07 -22.42 16.47
N ALA A 437 1.26 -22.98 17.37
CA ALA A 437 -0.19 -23.07 17.21
C ALA A 437 -0.89 -21.71 16.99
N ASP A 438 -0.39 -20.65 17.63
CA ASP A 438 -0.93 -19.28 17.54
C ASP A 438 -0.36 -18.46 16.36
N TYR A 439 0.56 -19.02 15.58
CA TYR A 439 1.36 -18.28 14.61
C TYR A 439 0.94 -18.55 13.16
N PRO A 440 0.22 -17.63 12.48
CA PRO A 440 -0.34 -17.86 11.16
C PRO A 440 0.70 -17.83 10.03
N ASP A 441 0.45 -18.63 8.99
CA ASP A 441 1.23 -18.65 7.74
C ASP A 441 0.44 -18.16 6.51
N ILE A 442 -0.89 -18.04 6.62
CA ILE A 442 -1.78 -17.50 5.58
C ILE A 442 -2.65 -16.38 6.15
N GLU A 443 -2.80 -15.30 5.38
CA GLU A 443 -3.89 -14.34 5.52
C GLU A 443 -4.94 -14.61 4.43
N LEU A 444 -6.22 -14.49 4.76
CA LEU A 444 -7.32 -14.46 3.80
C LEU A 444 -7.92 -13.05 3.75
N VAL A 445 -7.90 -12.44 2.58
CA VAL A 445 -8.53 -11.13 2.35
C VAL A 445 -9.82 -11.32 1.56
N MET A 446 -10.96 -11.09 2.20
CA MET A 446 -12.27 -11.15 1.56
C MET A 446 -12.60 -9.80 0.91
N GLY A 447 -12.77 -9.81 -0.41
CA GLY A 447 -13.25 -8.67 -1.18
C GLY A 447 -14.78 -8.64 -1.28
N SER A 448 -15.38 -7.46 -1.13
CA SER A 448 -16.82 -7.26 -1.31
C SER A 448 -17.28 -7.36 -2.78
N GLY A 449 -16.32 -7.44 -3.71
CA GLY A 449 -16.50 -7.63 -5.15
C GLY A 449 -15.39 -8.52 -5.73
N ALA A 450 -15.36 -8.68 -7.05
CA ALA A 450 -14.45 -9.59 -7.74
C ALA A 450 -14.04 -9.08 -9.13
N TYR A 451 -12.99 -9.67 -9.71
CA TYR A 451 -12.42 -9.25 -11.01
C TYR A 451 -13.41 -9.35 -12.18
N ASN A 452 -14.40 -10.23 -12.12
CA ASN A 452 -15.45 -10.30 -13.14
C ASN A 452 -16.30 -9.00 -13.23
N ASN A 453 -16.21 -8.12 -12.23
CA ASN A 453 -16.87 -6.83 -12.17
C ASN A 453 -15.91 -5.64 -12.44
N ASP A 454 -14.66 -5.89 -12.85
CA ASP A 454 -13.73 -4.85 -13.32
C ASP A 454 -14.14 -4.41 -14.74
N GLU A 455 -15.16 -3.57 -14.85
CA GLU A 455 -15.69 -3.10 -16.13
C GLU A 455 -14.77 -2.03 -16.75
N SER A 456 -14.24 -1.14 -15.90
CA SER A 456 -13.34 -0.03 -16.28
C SER A 456 -11.91 -0.46 -16.60
N GLY A 457 -11.47 -1.63 -16.13
CA GLY A 457 -10.10 -2.10 -16.28
C GLY A 457 -9.10 -1.56 -15.27
N THR A 458 -9.59 -0.86 -14.25
CA THR A 458 -8.72 -0.24 -13.24
C THR A 458 -8.07 -1.27 -12.33
N LEU A 459 -8.78 -2.34 -11.94
CA LEU A 459 -8.24 -3.38 -11.09
C LEU A 459 -7.24 -4.27 -11.85
N ARG A 460 -7.56 -4.67 -13.09
CA ARG A 460 -6.64 -5.46 -13.91
C ARG A 460 -5.39 -4.69 -14.27
N ALA A 461 -5.49 -3.39 -14.58
CA ALA A 461 -4.32 -2.55 -14.87
C ALA A 461 -3.40 -2.38 -13.65
N ALA A 462 -3.95 -2.24 -12.44
CA ALA A 462 -3.15 -2.10 -11.22
C ALA A 462 -2.23 -3.31 -10.98
N ILE A 463 -2.71 -4.52 -11.29
CA ILE A 463 -1.95 -5.77 -11.12
C ILE A 463 -1.15 -6.14 -12.36
N GLY A 464 -1.63 -5.73 -13.55
CA GLY A 464 -1.08 -6.13 -14.84
C GLY A 464 -1.78 -7.36 -15.43
N ILE A 465 -3.02 -7.66 -15.04
CA ILE A 465 -3.79 -8.72 -15.70
C ILE A 465 -4.17 -8.23 -17.11
N THR A 466 -3.88 -9.04 -18.14
CA THR A 466 -4.18 -8.69 -19.53
C THR A 466 -5.69 -8.75 -19.80
N GLU A 467 -6.16 -7.98 -20.79
CA GLU A 467 -7.55 -8.04 -21.24
C GLU A 467 -7.94 -9.45 -21.69
N GLU A 468 -7.04 -10.14 -22.42
CA GLU A 468 -7.27 -11.52 -22.85
C GLU A 468 -7.43 -12.47 -21.65
N PHE A 469 -6.54 -12.38 -20.66
CA PHE A 469 -6.65 -13.20 -19.45
C PHE A 469 -7.99 -12.97 -18.74
N HIS A 470 -8.37 -11.71 -18.60
CA HIS A 470 -9.63 -11.33 -17.96
C HIS A 470 -10.84 -11.88 -18.71
N GLN A 471 -10.91 -11.67 -20.02
CA GLN A 471 -12.03 -12.13 -20.85
C GLN A 471 -12.13 -13.66 -20.88
N ARG A 472 -11.01 -14.35 -21.07
CA ARG A 472 -11.00 -15.82 -21.18
C ARG A 472 -11.29 -16.50 -19.85
N THR A 473 -10.89 -15.89 -18.73
CA THR A 473 -11.12 -16.44 -17.39
C THR A 473 -12.50 -16.06 -16.86
N TYR A 474 -12.90 -14.78 -16.92
CA TYR A 474 -14.08 -14.25 -16.23
C TYR A 474 -15.23 -13.84 -17.16
N GLY A 475 -15.06 -13.85 -18.48
CA GLY A 475 -16.05 -13.34 -19.43
C GLY A 475 -17.43 -14.00 -19.35
N THR A 476 -17.49 -15.28 -19.00
CA THR A 476 -18.76 -16.03 -18.83
C THR A 476 -19.61 -15.58 -17.63
N ILE A 477 -18.99 -14.85 -16.69
CA ILE A 477 -19.62 -14.28 -15.50
C ILE A 477 -19.46 -12.75 -15.41
N PHE A 478 -19.11 -12.10 -16.51
CA PHE A 478 -18.90 -10.66 -16.55
C PHE A 478 -20.11 -9.87 -16.03
N GLY A 479 -19.89 -8.93 -15.11
CA GLY A 479 -20.92 -8.08 -14.50
C GLY A 479 -21.92 -8.78 -13.56
N LYS A 480 -21.75 -10.09 -13.31
CA LYS A 480 -22.57 -10.86 -12.36
C LYS A 480 -22.11 -10.62 -10.92
N HIS A 481 -23.04 -10.76 -9.98
CA HIS A 481 -22.70 -10.70 -8.56
C HIS A 481 -21.73 -11.82 -8.20
N ALA A 482 -20.59 -11.42 -7.63
CA ALA A 482 -19.57 -12.31 -7.14
C ALA A 482 -18.71 -11.58 -6.10
N PHE A 483 -18.08 -12.34 -5.23
CA PHE A 483 -17.08 -11.86 -4.29
C PHE A 483 -15.77 -12.63 -4.49
N SER A 484 -14.70 -12.19 -3.82
CA SER A 484 -13.40 -12.86 -3.86
C SER A 484 -12.85 -13.10 -2.47
N ILE A 485 -12.02 -14.13 -2.33
CA ILE A 485 -11.17 -14.32 -1.15
C ILE A 485 -9.77 -14.64 -1.67
N SER A 486 -8.80 -13.80 -1.33
CA SER A 486 -7.42 -13.98 -1.78
C SER A 486 -6.56 -14.51 -0.63
N PRO A 487 -5.99 -15.72 -0.74
CA PRO A 487 -4.98 -16.19 0.20
C PRO A 487 -3.66 -15.48 -0.05
N VAL A 488 -3.00 -15.06 1.03
CA VAL A 488 -1.73 -14.34 1.03
C VAL A 488 -0.72 -15.14 1.85
N LEU A 489 0.45 -15.37 1.29
CA LEU A 489 1.58 -15.99 1.98
C LEU A 489 2.21 -15.00 2.95
N MET A 490 2.15 -15.28 4.24
CA MET A 490 2.61 -14.36 5.29
C MET A 490 4.06 -14.60 5.74
N ARG A 491 4.65 -15.75 5.36
CA ARG A 491 6.00 -16.18 5.78
C ARG A 491 6.86 -16.61 4.61
N PRO A 492 7.09 -15.73 3.60
CA PRO A 492 7.88 -16.08 2.44
C PRO A 492 9.33 -16.41 2.83
N LYS A 493 9.85 -17.52 2.33
CA LYS A 493 11.23 -17.97 2.46
C LYS A 493 12.11 -17.49 1.31
N SER A 494 11.52 -17.26 0.13
CA SER A 494 12.22 -16.69 -1.01
C SER A 494 12.78 -15.31 -0.67
N ARG A 495 13.95 -14.99 -1.23
CA ARG A 495 14.63 -13.70 -1.08
C ARG A 495 15.02 -13.16 -2.44
N GLY A 496 14.65 -11.91 -2.66
CA GLY A 496 15.00 -11.15 -3.85
C GLY A 496 16.19 -10.21 -3.64
N ARG A 497 16.41 -9.34 -4.62
CA ARG A 497 17.48 -8.33 -4.62
C ARG A 497 17.09 -7.05 -5.35
N ILE A 498 17.58 -5.93 -4.84
CA ILE A 498 17.62 -4.63 -5.52
C ILE A 498 19.08 -4.32 -5.85
N SER A 499 19.42 -4.08 -7.12
CA SER A 499 20.77 -3.70 -7.54
C SER A 499 20.73 -2.57 -8.58
N LEU A 500 21.81 -1.81 -8.74
CA LEU A 500 21.82 -0.72 -9.72
C LEU A 500 21.93 -1.26 -11.15
N LYS A 501 21.10 -0.74 -12.07
CA LYS A 501 21.27 -0.92 -13.53
C LYS A 501 22.37 -0.02 -14.11
N SER A 502 22.54 1.16 -13.52
CA SER A 502 23.52 2.16 -13.94
C SER A 502 23.77 3.17 -12.82
N THR A 503 24.68 4.10 -13.07
CA THR A 503 24.97 5.25 -12.19
C THR A 503 23.97 6.40 -12.33
N ASN A 504 23.01 6.31 -13.25
CA ASN A 504 22.00 7.35 -13.45
C ASN A 504 20.90 7.23 -12.38
N PRO A 505 20.74 8.21 -11.47
CA PRO A 505 19.75 8.15 -10.40
C PRO A 505 18.30 8.14 -10.89
N TYR A 506 18.06 8.42 -12.17
CA TYR A 506 16.74 8.39 -12.80
C TYR A 506 16.37 7.04 -13.41
N HIS A 507 17.34 6.14 -13.61
CA HIS A 507 17.07 4.79 -14.09
C HIS A 507 16.53 3.95 -12.93
N TRP A 508 15.57 3.08 -13.22
CA TRP A 508 15.10 2.12 -12.24
C TRP A 508 16.20 1.09 -11.93
N PRO A 509 16.30 0.62 -10.68
CA PRO A 509 17.22 -0.45 -10.34
C PRO A 509 16.73 -1.78 -10.94
N HIS A 510 17.59 -2.79 -10.91
CA HIS A 510 17.17 -4.17 -11.00
C HIS A 510 16.28 -4.49 -9.80
N MET A 511 15.22 -5.22 -10.06
CA MET A 511 14.10 -5.45 -9.15
C MET A 511 13.73 -6.93 -9.18
N GLU A 512 14.61 -7.73 -8.58
CA GLU A 512 14.55 -9.18 -8.64
C GLU A 512 13.72 -9.69 -7.46
N GLY A 513 12.42 -9.92 -7.65
CA GLY A 513 11.55 -10.43 -6.57
C GLY A 513 11.89 -11.85 -6.13
N ASN A 514 12.31 -12.68 -7.10
CA ASN A 514 12.66 -14.09 -6.91
C ASN A 514 11.55 -14.91 -6.21
N PHE A 515 10.28 -14.59 -6.50
CA PHE A 515 9.13 -15.26 -5.90
C PHE A 515 9.13 -16.76 -6.24
N TYR A 516 8.84 -17.58 -5.23
CA TYR A 516 8.77 -19.03 -5.33
C TYR A 516 10.10 -19.73 -5.70
N ALA A 517 11.23 -19.06 -5.51
CA ALA A 517 12.54 -19.70 -5.62
C ALA A 517 12.74 -20.77 -4.54
N ASN A 518 12.15 -20.55 -3.36
CA ASN A 518 11.89 -21.62 -2.40
C ASN A 518 10.50 -22.19 -2.68
N LEU A 519 10.42 -23.47 -3.03
CA LEU A 519 9.16 -24.12 -3.39
C LEU A 519 8.17 -24.23 -2.23
N ASP A 520 8.62 -24.16 -0.97
CA ASP A 520 7.71 -24.15 0.18
C ASP A 520 6.73 -22.97 0.12
N ASP A 521 7.15 -21.83 -0.43
CA ASP A 521 6.29 -20.65 -0.60
C ASP A 521 5.10 -20.95 -1.51
N LEU A 522 5.36 -21.69 -2.59
CA LEU A 522 4.34 -22.11 -3.54
C LEU A 522 3.38 -23.14 -2.90
N VAL A 523 3.94 -24.11 -2.19
CA VAL A 523 3.18 -25.19 -1.54
C VAL A 523 2.28 -24.63 -0.44
N VAL A 524 2.79 -23.75 0.43
CA VAL A 524 1.98 -23.11 1.49
C VAL A 524 0.87 -22.25 0.89
N LEU A 525 1.16 -21.45 -0.15
CA LEU A 525 0.14 -20.64 -0.81
C LEU A 525 -0.94 -21.52 -1.47
N ARG A 526 -0.56 -22.63 -2.10
CA ARG A 526 -1.48 -23.63 -2.66
C ARG A 526 -2.40 -24.23 -1.59
N GLU A 527 -1.87 -24.60 -0.43
CA GLU A 527 -2.71 -25.08 0.68
C GLU A 527 -3.63 -23.96 1.22
N GLY A 528 -3.19 -22.70 1.19
CA GLY A 528 -4.04 -21.54 1.45
C GLY A 528 -5.20 -21.41 0.45
N VAL A 529 -4.98 -21.71 -0.84
CA VAL A 529 -6.03 -21.79 -1.85
C VAL A 529 -7.04 -22.88 -1.49
N LYS A 530 -6.58 -24.11 -1.22
CA LYS A 530 -7.46 -25.23 -0.85
C LYS A 530 -8.28 -24.92 0.41
N LEU A 531 -7.66 -24.30 1.41
CA LEU A 531 -8.35 -23.85 2.62
C LEU A 531 -9.43 -22.82 2.29
N THR A 532 -9.14 -21.86 1.41
CA THR A 532 -10.11 -20.86 0.95
C THR A 532 -11.32 -21.51 0.26
N LEU A 533 -11.08 -22.51 -0.60
CA LEU A 533 -12.16 -23.25 -1.26
C LEU A 533 -13.00 -24.02 -0.26
N SER A 534 -12.36 -24.72 0.69
CA SER A 534 -13.06 -25.44 1.75
C SER A 534 -13.92 -24.49 2.61
N LEU A 535 -13.39 -23.32 2.97
CA LEU A 535 -14.10 -22.29 3.73
C LEU A 535 -15.42 -21.88 3.04
N VAL A 536 -15.40 -21.69 1.72
CA VAL A 536 -16.58 -21.25 0.95
C VAL A 536 -17.51 -22.41 0.63
N GLU A 537 -16.99 -23.52 0.10
CA GLU A 537 -17.81 -24.59 -0.46
C GLU A 537 -18.34 -25.57 0.60
N ASN A 538 -17.65 -25.70 1.75
CA ASN A 538 -18.06 -26.62 2.83
C ASN A 538 -18.75 -25.92 4.00
N SER A 539 -18.74 -24.58 4.06
CA SER A 539 -19.45 -23.85 5.11
C SER A 539 -20.95 -23.74 4.81
N PRO A 540 -21.84 -24.11 5.75
CA PRO A 540 -23.27 -23.84 5.62
C PRO A 540 -23.59 -22.36 5.38
N SER A 541 -22.77 -21.45 5.91
CA SER A 541 -22.97 -20.00 5.81
C SER A 541 -22.93 -19.52 4.35
N PHE A 542 -22.05 -20.09 3.52
CA PHE A 542 -21.89 -19.75 2.10
C PHE A 542 -22.70 -20.66 1.15
N GLN A 543 -22.93 -21.92 1.53
CA GLN A 543 -23.78 -22.84 0.75
C GLN A 543 -25.20 -22.29 0.55
N THR A 544 -25.76 -21.58 1.54
CA THR A 544 -27.06 -20.91 1.41
C THR A 544 -27.10 -19.83 0.31
N LEU A 545 -25.95 -19.33 -0.13
CA LEU A 545 -25.82 -18.36 -1.23
C LEU A 545 -25.60 -19.04 -2.59
N GLY A 546 -25.44 -20.37 -2.62
CA GLY A 546 -25.00 -21.10 -3.80
C GLY A 546 -23.57 -20.72 -4.24
N ALA A 547 -22.78 -20.16 -3.32
CA ALA A 547 -21.41 -19.75 -3.60
C ALA A 547 -20.54 -20.96 -3.90
N HIS A 548 -19.86 -20.92 -5.03
CA HIS A 548 -18.92 -21.94 -5.47
C HIS A 548 -17.82 -21.29 -6.29
N LEU A 549 -16.67 -21.93 -6.40
CA LEU A 549 -15.61 -21.41 -7.24
C LEU A 549 -16.05 -21.33 -8.70
N HIS A 550 -15.76 -20.20 -9.35
CA HIS A 550 -15.94 -20.05 -10.79
C HIS A 550 -15.24 -21.19 -11.57
N ARG A 551 -15.97 -21.79 -12.53
CA ARG A 551 -15.58 -23.08 -13.13
C ARG A 551 -14.70 -22.96 -14.37
N THR A 552 -14.54 -21.77 -14.93
CA THR A 552 -13.61 -21.59 -16.06
C THR A 552 -12.18 -21.62 -15.52
N PRO A 553 -11.29 -22.50 -16.03
CA PRO A 553 -9.88 -22.50 -15.64
C PRO A 553 -9.23 -21.14 -15.88
N PHE A 554 -8.14 -20.87 -15.16
CA PHE A 554 -7.34 -19.68 -15.41
C PHE A 554 -6.70 -19.79 -16.79
N PHE A 555 -6.74 -18.72 -17.56
CA PHE A 555 -6.09 -18.69 -18.87
C PHE A 555 -4.60 -18.99 -18.74
N GLY A 556 -4.10 -19.93 -19.56
CA GLY A 556 -2.72 -20.44 -19.51
C GLY A 556 -2.52 -21.62 -18.57
N CYS A 557 -3.58 -22.10 -17.90
CA CYS A 557 -3.57 -23.26 -17.01
C CYS A 557 -4.62 -24.32 -17.37
N GLU A 558 -5.01 -24.41 -18.64
CA GLU A 558 -5.98 -25.39 -19.14
C GLU A 558 -5.42 -26.82 -19.26
N GLY A 559 -4.09 -26.97 -19.24
CA GLY A 559 -3.42 -28.26 -19.38
C GLY A 559 -3.57 -29.18 -18.15
N PRO A 560 -3.22 -28.73 -16.93
CA PRO A 560 -3.42 -29.50 -15.71
C PRO A 560 -4.90 -29.80 -15.43
N THR A 561 -5.16 -30.86 -14.66
CA THR A 561 -6.54 -31.18 -14.24
C THR A 561 -7.07 -30.07 -13.35
N PHE A 562 -8.24 -29.51 -13.68
CA PHE A 562 -8.84 -28.41 -12.91
C PHE A 562 -8.95 -28.76 -11.42
N ARG A 563 -8.46 -27.85 -10.56
CA ARG A 563 -8.36 -27.97 -9.09
C ARG A 563 -7.32 -28.98 -8.57
N SER A 564 -6.49 -29.58 -9.41
CA SER A 564 -5.32 -30.36 -8.94
C SER A 564 -4.24 -29.44 -8.36
N ASP A 565 -3.25 -30.04 -7.70
CA ASP A 565 -2.13 -29.30 -7.14
C ASP A 565 -1.34 -28.60 -8.25
N GLU A 566 -1.11 -29.28 -9.37
CA GLU A 566 -0.44 -28.74 -10.56
C GLU A 566 -1.21 -27.57 -11.18
N TYR A 567 -2.56 -27.61 -11.16
CA TYR A 567 -3.39 -26.51 -11.63
C TYR A 567 -3.22 -25.26 -10.74
N TRP A 568 -3.24 -25.43 -9.42
CA TRP A 568 -3.07 -24.32 -8.50
C TRP A 568 -1.68 -23.73 -8.54
N GLU A 569 -0.66 -24.57 -8.65
CA GLU A 569 0.71 -24.12 -8.86
C GLU A 569 0.84 -23.34 -10.17
N CYS A 570 0.25 -23.81 -11.26
CA CYS A 570 0.17 -23.05 -12.50
C CYS A 570 -0.50 -21.68 -12.29
N ALA A 571 -1.67 -21.63 -11.65
CA ALA A 571 -2.41 -20.39 -11.42
C ALA A 571 -1.61 -19.37 -10.60
N ILE A 572 -0.95 -19.84 -9.53
CA ILE A 572 -0.07 -19.02 -8.69
C ILE A 572 1.10 -18.45 -9.50
N ARG A 573 1.69 -19.22 -10.42
CA ARG A 573 2.77 -18.72 -11.29
C ARG A 573 2.28 -17.75 -12.36
N GLN A 574 1.08 -17.96 -12.88
CA GLN A 574 0.51 -17.09 -13.91
C GLN A 574 0.13 -15.71 -13.36
N ILE A 575 -0.70 -15.67 -12.31
CA ILE A 575 -1.30 -14.41 -11.82
C ILE A 575 -1.02 -14.11 -10.36
N GLY A 576 -0.28 -14.98 -9.66
CA GLY A 576 0.16 -14.66 -8.32
C GLY A 576 0.94 -13.36 -8.33
N SER A 577 0.62 -12.47 -7.39
CA SER A 577 1.04 -11.08 -7.46
C SER A 577 1.64 -10.60 -6.14
N SER A 578 2.41 -9.52 -6.22
CA SER A 578 2.94 -8.81 -5.06
C SER A 578 1.81 -8.13 -4.28
N LEU A 579 1.81 -8.27 -2.96
CA LEU A 579 0.99 -7.46 -2.06
C LEU A 579 1.57 -6.06 -1.80
N GLN A 580 2.67 -5.72 -2.47
CA GLN A 580 3.34 -4.42 -2.39
C GLN A 580 3.92 -4.14 -1.00
N HIS A 581 4.35 -5.19 -0.31
CA HIS A 581 4.92 -5.18 1.03
C HIS A 581 6.44 -5.31 1.06
N GLN A 582 7.12 -4.98 -0.06
CA GLN A 582 8.58 -5.02 -0.19
C GLN A 582 9.29 -4.43 1.03
N CYS A 583 10.19 -5.21 1.64
CA CYS A 583 10.96 -4.85 2.83
C CYS A 583 12.36 -5.53 2.83
N GLY A 584 13.18 -5.22 3.83
CA GLY A 584 14.41 -5.97 4.15
C GLY A 584 15.69 -5.65 3.39
N THR A 585 15.65 -4.71 2.43
CA THR A 585 16.79 -4.35 1.56
C THR A 585 17.91 -3.53 2.21
N CYS A 586 17.70 -3.07 3.43
CA CYS A 586 18.70 -2.43 4.29
C CYS A 586 18.61 -3.07 5.69
N LYS A 587 18.60 -4.40 5.72
CA LYS A 587 18.34 -5.25 6.89
C LYS A 587 19.01 -4.74 8.17
N MET A 588 18.22 -4.65 9.23
CA MET A 588 18.69 -4.45 10.59
C MET A 588 19.28 -5.75 11.15
N GLY A 589 20.41 -5.67 11.83
CA GLY A 589 21.04 -6.81 12.50
C GLY A 589 22.21 -6.39 13.39
N PRO A 590 22.73 -7.30 14.22
CA PRO A 590 23.95 -7.07 14.98
C PRO A 590 25.16 -6.96 14.04
N ALA A 591 26.26 -6.39 14.52
CA ALA A 591 27.47 -6.22 13.69
C ALA A 591 28.11 -7.55 13.26
N THR A 592 27.74 -8.65 13.92
CA THR A 592 28.15 -10.02 13.59
C THR A 592 27.28 -10.67 12.50
N ASP A 593 26.14 -10.08 12.15
CA ASP A 593 25.30 -10.56 11.05
C ASP A 593 25.86 -10.05 9.72
N PRO A 594 26.38 -10.93 8.84
CA PRO A 594 26.94 -10.52 7.56
C PRO A 594 25.91 -9.94 6.59
N GLY A 595 24.60 -10.13 6.87
CA GLY A 595 23.50 -9.54 6.11
C GLY A 595 23.05 -8.17 6.61
N ALA A 596 23.62 -7.64 7.71
CA ALA A 596 23.18 -6.38 8.30
C ALA A 596 23.71 -5.16 7.54
N VAL A 597 22.85 -4.15 7.39
CA VAL A 597 23.16 -2.83 6.82
C VAL A 597 23.04 -1.74 7.89
N VAL A 598 22.07 -1.88 8.80
CA VAL A 598 21.88 -0.97 9.93
C VAL A 598 21.92 -1.72 11.26
N ASN A 599 22.36 -1.04 12.32
CA ASN A 599 22.30 -1.57 13.69
C ASN A 599 20.89 -1.48 14.29
N ALA A 600 20.71 -1.93 15.53
CA ALA A 600 19.43 -1.88 16.26
C ALA A 600 18.91 -0.44 16.51
N GLN A 601 19.76 0.58 16.38
CA GLN A 601 19.43 2.00 16.42
C GLN A 601 19.19 2.57 15.01
N LEU A 602 19.14 1.72 13.99
CA LEU A 602 18.91 2.06 12.58
C LEU A 602 20.02 2.91 11.93
N GLN A 603 21.19 2.98 12.55
CA GLN A 603 22.36 3.67 12.01
C GLN A 603 23.05 2.78 10.97
N VAL A 604 23.41 3.36 9.83
CA VAL A 604 24.12 2.63 8.76
C VAL A 604 25.52 2.28 9.24
N TYR A 605 25.89 1.00 9.14
CA TYR A 605 27.19 0.54 9.59
C TYR A 605 28.33 1.26 8.87
N GLY A 606 29.32 1.73 9.62
CA GLY A 606 30.48 2.42 9.09
C GLY A 606 30.23 3.85 8.59
N ILE A 607 28.99 4.36 8.62
CA ILE A 607 28.65 5.73 8.20
C ILE A 607 28.05 6.51 9.38
N ARG A 608 28.70 7.60 9.77
CA ARG A 608 28.21 8.51 10.82
C ARG A 608 27.17 9.47 10.26
N GLY A 609 26.19 9.85 11.09
CA GLY A 609 25.17 10.83 10.72
C GLY A 609 24.15 10.33 9.69
N LEU A 610 23.99 9.02 9.53
CA LEU A 610 23.05 8.43 8.58
C LEU A 610 22.22 7.30 9.22
N ARG A 611 20.89 7.39 9.11
CA ARG A 611 19.96 6.32 9.47
C ARG A 611 19.03 5.96 8.33
N VAL A 612 18.51 4.73 8.36
CA VAL A 612 17.43 4.29 7.47
C VAL A 612 16.17 4.04 8.30
N VAL A 613 15.05 4.68 7.95
CA VAL A 613 13.81 4.66 8.73
C VAL A 613 12.63 4.39 7.81
N ASP A 614 12.60 3.19 7.24
CA ASP A 614 11.52 2.69 6.40
C ASP A 614 11.47 1.16 6.39
N ALA A 615 10.64 0.55 5.52
CA ALA A 615 10.47 -0.90 5.45
C ALA A 615 11.75 -1.69 5.08
N SER A 616 12.76 -1.05 4.48
CA SER A 616 14.01 -1.70 4.13
C SER A 616 14.75 -2.29 5.33
N ILE A 617 14.53 -1.79 6.55
CA ILE A 617 15.25 -2.26 7.74
C ILE A 617 14.72 -3.58 8.31
N MET A 618 13.51 -4.01 7.93
CA MET A 618 12.86 -5.17 8.53
C MET A 618 13.70 -6.44 8.30
N PRO A 619 14.22 -7.12 9.33
CA PRO A 619 15.03 -8.33 9.15
C PRO A 619 14.23 -9.46 8.48
N THR A 620 13.02 -9.68 8.98
CA THR A 620 12.01 -10.59 8.44
C THR A 620 10.70 -9.83 8.29
N ILE A 621 9.93 -10.15 7.25
CA ILE A 621 8.61 -9.54 7.06
C ILE A 621 7.62 -10.06 8.14
N PRO A 622 6.94 -9.18 8.89
CA PRO A 622 5.91 -9.59 9.85
C PRO A 622 4.66 -10.11 9.13
N ALA A 623 3.82 -10.93 9.77
CA ALA A 623 2.51 -11.32 9.22
C ALA A 623 1.53 -10.15 9.26
N SER A 624 1.77 -9.13 8.44
CA SER A 624 1.04 -7.87 8.43
C SER A 624 1.10 -7.17 7.08
N HIS A 625 0.09 -6.37 6.78
CA HIS A 625 0.23 -5.20 5.93
C HIS A 625 1.28 -4.26 6.54
N THR A 626 2.30 -3.89 5.76
CA THR A 626 3.53 -3.30 6.31
C THR A 626 3.40 -1.84 6.71
N ASN A 627 2.33 -1.14 6.33
CA ASN A 627 2.18 0.30 6.57
C ASN A 627 2.21 0.66 8.07
N ALA A 628 1.49 -0.08 8.92
CA ALA A 628 1.49 0.16 10.36
C ALA A 628 2.85 -0.10 10.99
N VAL A 629 3.54 -1.15 10.52
CA VAL A 629 4.90 -1.50 10.97
C VAL A 629 5.88 -0.36 10.65
N VAL A 630 5.76 0.27 9.48
CA VAL A 630 6.61 1.40 9.11
C VAL A 630 6.30 2.66 9.93
N PHE A 631 5.03 2.92 10.28
CA PHE A 631 4.71 3.98 11.25
C PHE A 631 5.36 3.71 12.61
N MET A 632 5.29 2.46 13.09
CA MET A 632 5.91 2.04 14.35
C MET A 632 7.44 2.24 14.32
N ILE A 633 8.10 1.82 13.23
CA ILE A 633 9.53 2.04 13.00
C ILE A 633 9.86 3.55 13.08
N GLY A 634 9.07 4.40 12.42
CA GLY A 634 9.24 5.85 12.47
C GLY A 634 9.10 6.45 13.87
N GLU A 635 8.09 6.02 14.63
CA GLU A 635 7.86 6.51 16.00
C GLU A 635 9.00 6.13 16.95
N LYS A 636 9.46 4.89 16.85
CA LYS A 636 10.59 4.38 17.63
C LYS A 636 11.89 5.05 17.25
N ALA A 637 12.16 5.20 15.95
CA ALA A 637 13.36 5.89 15.46
C ALA A 637 13.42 7.36 15.89
N ALA A 638 12.28 8.05 15.91
CA ALA A 638 12.23 9.44 16.35
C ALA A 638 12.65 9.58 17.83
N ASP A 639 12.22 8.67 18.70
CA ASP A 639 12.63 8.68 20.10
C ASP A 639 14.12 8.30 20.25
N MET A 640 14.62 7.33 19.47
CA MET A 640 16.06 6.99 19.43
C MET A 640 16.93 8.18 19.01
N VAL A 641 16.53 8.92 17.97
CA VAL A 641 17.25 10.13 17.51
C VAL A 641 17.18 11.21 18.59
N LYS A 642 16.02 11.40 19.22
CA LYS A 642 15.87 12.38 20.30
C LYS A 642 16.77 12.09 21.48
N GLU A 643 16.76 10.84 21.95
CA GLU A 643 17.60 10.38 23.05
C GLU A 643 19.09 10.56 22.74
N TYR A 644 19.53 10.14 21.55
CA TYR A 644 20.92 10.29 21.12
C TYR A 644 21.40 11.75 21.18
N TRP A 645 20.63 12.68 20.58
CA TRP A 645 21.05 14.08 20.47
C TRP A 645 20.78 14.94 21.70
N PHE A 646 19.94 14.51 22.64
CA PHE A 646 19.84 15.16 23.95
C PHE A 646 20.98 14.74 24.88
N ASN A 647 21.41 13.49 24.80
CA ASN A 647 22.49 12.98 25.65
C ASN A 647 23.87 13.45 25.19
N GLU A 648 24.08 13.75 23.90
CA GLU A 648 25.32 14.39 23.42
C GLU A 648 25.50 15.86 23.86
N ILE A 649 24.47 16.51 24.39
CA ILE A 649 24.54 17.91 24.89
C ILE A 649 24.89 17.97 26.39
N ARG A 650 25.01 16.81 27.06
CA ARG A 650 25.59 16.70 28.42
C ARG A 650 27.00 16.13 28.33
#